data_AF-A0AA95BVT8-F1
#
_entry.id   AF-A0AA95BVT8-F1
#
_cell.length_a   1.000
_cell.length_b   1.000
_cell.length_c   1.000
_cell.angle_alpha   90.00
_cell.angle_beta   90.00
_cell.angle_gamma   90.00
#
_symmetry.space_group_name_H-M   'P 1'
#
loop_
_entity.id
_entity.type
_entity.pdbx_description
1 polymer ?
#
loop_
_entity_poly.entity_id
_entity_poly.type
_entity_poly.pdbx_seq_one_letter_code
_entity_poly.pdbx_strand_id
1 'polypeptide(L)'
;MFDLVTRDIKFISGVGPQKAAVLNKELGIYSLHDLIYYFPYKYVDRSRIYYIHEIDGNMPYIQLKGEILGFETIGEGRQRRLTAHFSDGTGVVDLVWFQGIKYILGKYKLHEEYIIFGKPTVFNGRINLAHPDVDKTDDLKLSSVGLQPYYNTTEKMKRSFLNSHAIEKMMATVILQIQEPLPETLSPKLLSEHHLMPLTEALRNIHFPTNPDLLRRAQYRLKFEELFYVQLNILRYAKDRQRRYRGYIFEKVGDVFNTFYTKNLPFQLTGAQKRVLKEIRNDVGSGRQMNRLLQGDVGSGKTLVALMSMLLALDNGYQACMMAPTEILANQHYETIKELLFGMDIRVELLTGSIKGKRREAILTGLLTGDVKILIGTHAVIEDTVNFSSLGFVVIDEQHRFGVAQRARLWSKNIQPPHVLVMTATPIPRTLAMTLYGDLDVSVIDELPPGRKPIATVHQFDNRRESLYRSVRKQIEEGRQVYIVYPLIKESEKIDLKNLEEGYQHILEEFPECTVCKVHGKMKAAEKDEQMQLFISGKAQIMVATTVIEVGVNVPNASVMIIENAERFGLSQLHQLRGRVGRGADQSYCILVTNYKLTEDTRKRLEIMVRTNDGFEIAEADLKLRGPGDLEGTQQSGVAFDLKIADIARDGQLLQYVRAIAEDIVEHDPGAQSLENEILWRQLKSLRKTNVNWAAIS
;
A
#
# COMPACT_ATOMS: atom_id res chain seq x y z
N MET A 1 24.44 33.11 -8.96
CA MET A 1 23.70 31.84 -8.76
C MET A 1 23.31 31.72 -7.30
N PHE A 2 22.02 31.89 -7.00
CA PHE A 2 21.47 31.76 -5.65
C PHE A 2 21.46 30.28 -5.25
N ASP A 3 22.40 29.85 -4.40
CA ASP A 3 22.51 28.44 -3.99
C ASP A 3 21.43 28.09 -2.96
N LEU A 4 20.36 27.49 -3.45
CA LEU A 4 19.25 26.99 -2.63
C LEU A 4 19.61 25.72 -1.84
N VAL A 5 20.59 24.95 -2.31
CA VAL A 5 20.86 23.59 -1.82
C VAL A 5 21.67 23.64 -0.52
N THR A 6 22.65 24.54 -0.43
CA THR A 6 23.54 24.61 0.74
C THR A 6 23.13 25.64 1.78
N ARG A 7 22.20 26.54 1.44
CA ARG A 7 21.82 27.63 2.33
C ARG A 7 20.86 27.15 3.42
N ASP A 8 21.36 27.17 4.65
CA ASP A 8 20.65 26.79 5.87
C ASP A 8 19.37 27.63 6.08
N ILE A 9 18.29 26.96 6.47
CA ILE A 9 16.97 27.54 6.71
C ILE A 9 16.98 28.70 7.73
N LYS A 10 17.96 28.71 8.65
CA LYS A 10 18.11 29.76 9.68
C LYS A 10 18.41 31.16 9.11
N PHE A 11 18.81 31.24 7.84
CA PHE A 11 19.10 32.52 7.19
C PHE A 11 17.87 33.17 6.55
N ILE A 12 16.69 32.57 6.63
CA ILE A 12 15.43 33.21 6.29
C ILE A 12 15.06 34.20 7.40
N SER A 13 14.68 35.42 7.02
CA SER A 13 14.18 36.42 7.96
C SER A 13 12.98 35.88 8.74
N GLY A 14 13.07 35.88 10.08
CA GLY A 14 12.04 35.33 10.96
C GLY A 14 12.19 33.84 11.34
N VAL A 15 13.18 33.14 10.77
CA VAL A 15 13.55 31.77 11.14
C VAL A 15 14.81 31.80 12.03
N GLY A 16 14.61 32.01 13.33
CA GLY A 16 15.71 31.91 14.30
C GLY A 16 16.15 30.44 14.55
N PRO A 17 17.26 30.22 15.28
CA PRO A 17 17.81 28.88 15.55
C PRO A 17 16.81 27.90 16.16
N GLN A 18 15.92 28.39 17.03
CA GLN A 18 14.88 27.56 17.66
C GLN A 18 13.83 27.07 16.65
N LYS A 19 13.37 27.94 15.73
CA LYS A 19 12.41 27.57 14.68
C LYS A 19 13.05 26.62 13.67
N ALA A 20 14.30 26.87 13.29
CA ALA A 20 15.08 25.97 12.44
C ALA A 20 15.19 24.57 13.06
N ALA A 21 15.51 24.46 14.36
CA ALA A 21 15.59 23.17 15.03
C ALA A 21 14.27 22.38 15.02
N VAL A 22 13.12 23.08 15.13
CA VAL A 22 11.79 22.46 15.03
C VAL A 22 11.49 22.00 13.60
N LEU A 23 11.78 22.82 12.59
CA LEU A 23 11.62 22.44 11.18
C LEU A 23 12.47 21.22 10.80
N ASN A 24 13.74 21.22 11.22
CA ASN A 24 14.66 20.10 11.00
C ASN A 24 14.12 18.80 11.61
N LYS A 25 13.65 18.84 12.86
CA LYS A 25 13.24 17.65 13.61
C LYS A 25 11.88 17.11 13.18
N GLU A 26 10.94 17.99 12.85
CA GLU A 26 9.55 17.60 12.59
C GLU A 26 9.27 17.36 11.11
N LEU A 27 9.96 18.09 10.20
CA LEU A 27 9.72 18.01 8.75
C LEU A 27 10.98 17.67 7.93
N GLY A 28 12.15 17.55 8.55
CA GLY A 28 13.40 17.28 7.82
C GLY A 28 13.84 18.44 6.90
N ILE A 29 13.38 19.66 7.16
CA ILE A 29 13.68 20.84 6.32
C ILE A 29 14.94 21.53 6.85
N TYR A 30 16.09 21.34 6.20
CA TYR A 30 17.38 21.91 6.61
C TYR A 30 17.82 23.09 5.74
N SER A 31 17.42 23.10 4.48
CA SER A 31 17.84 24.08 3.47
C SER A 31 16.67 24.85 2.83
N LEU A 32 16.98 25.92 2.09
CA LEU A 32 15.98 26.62 1.28
C LEU A 32 15.38 25.72 0.20
N HIS A 33 16.17 24.80 -0.35
CA HIS A 33 15.70 23.77 -1.27
C HIS A 33 14.65 22.88 -0.59
N ASP A 34 14.91 22.39 0.62
CA ASP A 34 13.94 21.54 1.33
C ASP A 34 12.63 22.28 1.60
N LEU A 35 12.71 23.58 1.90
CA LEU A 35 11.52 24.42 2.09
C LEU A 35 10.73 24.57 0.78
N ILE A 36 11.36 24.91 -0.35
CA ILE A 36 10.66 25.05 -1.64
C ILE A 36 10.02 23.73 -2.09
N TYR A 37 10.59 22.59 -1.73
CA TYR A 37 9.97 21.28 -2.05
C TYR A 37 8.95 20.83 -0.99
N TYR A 38 8.60 21.68 -0.02
CA TYR A 38 7.56 21.43 0.96
C TYR A 38 6.21 21.95 0.47
N PHE A 39 5.46 21.12 -0.25
CA PHE A 39 4.29 21.56 -1.00
C PHE A 39 3.02 21.75 -0.15
N PRO A 40 2.12 22.67 -0.54
CA PRO A 40 0.81 22.82 0.10
C PRO A 40 -0.10 21.60 -0.14
N TYR A 41 -0.86 21.19 0.88
CA TYR A 41 -1.84 20.09 0.78
C TYR A 41 -3.22 20.58 0.30
N LYS A 42 -3.51 21.88 0.43
CA LYS A 42 -4.78 22.49 0.04
C LYS A 42 -4.55 23.93 -0.43
N TYR A 43 -5.41 24.37 -1.34
CA TYR A 43 -5.53 25.77 -1.74
C TYR A 43 -6.92 26.25 -1.39
N VAL A 44 -6.98 27.46 -0.86
CA VAL A 44 -8.22 28.12 -0.49
C VAL A 44 -8.35 29.37 -1.33
N ASP A 45 -9.46 29.49 -2.03
CA ASP A 45 -9.76 30.71 -2.75
C ASP A 45 -10.16 31.82 -1.76
N ARG A 46 -9.32 32.86 -1.68
CA ARG A 46 -9.54 34.09 -0.91
C ARG A 46 -9.64 35.31 -1.85
N SER A 47 -10.12 35.11 -3.08
CA SER A 47 -10.28 36.18 -4.06
C SER A 47 -11.61 36.93 -3.92
N ARG A 48 -12.66 36.26 -3.43
CA ARG A 48 -14.01 36.83 -3.32
C ARG A 48 -14.40 37.10 -1.87
N ILE A 49 -14.70 38.36 -1.59
CA ILE A 49 -15.41 38.79 -0.39
C ILE A 49 -16.90 38.72 -0.69
N TYR A 50 -17.65 38.01 0.15
CA TYR A 50 -19.10 37.88 0.09
C TYR A 50 -19.76 38.87 1.03
N TYR A 51 -20.98 39.27 0.70
CA TYR A 51 -21.86 39.93 1.67
C TYR A 51 -22.64 38.89 2.49
N ILE A 52 -23.01 39.24 3.72
CA ILE A 52 -23.72 38.34 4.65
C ILE A 52 -25.09 37.92 4.10
N HIS A 53 -25.74 38.74 3.28
CA HIS A 53 -27.01 38.35 2.64
C HIS A 53 -26.85 37.37 1.47
N GLU A 54 -25.64 37.18 0.95
CA GLU A 54 -25.35 36.26 -0.16
C GLU A 54 -24.98 34.85 0.29
N ILE A 55 -24.78 34.64 1.60
CA ILE A 55 -24.22 33.40 2.13
C ILE A 55 -25.29 32.44 2.66
N ASP A 56 -25.01 31.15 2.54
CA ASP A 56 -25.83 30.08 3.09
C ASP A 56 -24.97 29.09 3.90
N GLY A 57 -25.63 28.18 4.64
CA GLY A 57 -24.96 27.19 5.50
C GLY A 57 -24.24 26.05 4.79
N ASN A 58 -24.40 25.93 3.46
CA ASN A 58 -23.82 24.87 2.64
C ASN A 58 -22.67 25.38 1.75
N MET A 59 -22.41 26.69 1.74
CA MET A 59 -21.29 27.27 1.03
C MET A 59 -19.94 26.70 1.52
N PRO A 60 -18.91 26.68 0.64
CA PRO A 60 -17.55 26.37 1.03
C PRO A 60 -17.00 27.45 1.98
N TYR A 61 -15.68 27.48 2.19
CA TYR A 61 -15.09 28.57 2.96
C TYR A 61 -15.28 29.90 2.22
N ILE A 62 -15.67 30.93 2.97
CA ILE A 62 -15.97 32.27 2.46
C ILE A 62 -15.11 33.32 3.17
N GLN A 63 -14.97 34.49 2.55
CA GLN A 63 -14.50 35.69 3.21
C GLN A 63 -15.63 36.70 3.38
N LEU A 64 -15.70 37.30 4.56
CA LEU A 64 -16.61 38.40 4.88
C LEU A 64 -15.77 39.60 5.34
N LYS A 65 -16.22 40.81 4.97
CA LYS A 65 -15.64 42.08 5.46
C LYS A 65 -16.71 42.82 6.26
N GLY A 66 -16.36 43.32 7.44
CA GLY A 66 -17.31 43.92 8.36
C GLY A 66 -16.70 44.18 9.73
N GLU A 67 -17.53 44.42 10.73
CA GLU A 67 -17.10 44.74 12.09
C GLU A 67 -17.71 43.81 13.14
N ILE A 68 -17.03 43.69 14.27
CA ILE A 68 -17.54 42.98 15.44
C ILE A 68 -18.37 43.97 16.28
N LEU A 69 -19.67 43.68 16.43
CA LEU A 69 -20.63 44.50 17.17
C LEU A 69 -20.62 44.20 18.67
N GLY A 70 -20.34 42.96 19.07
CA GLY A 70 -20.42 42.54 20.46
C GLY A 70 -19.84 41.15 20.70
N PHE A 71 -19.50 40.88 21.96
CA PHE A 71 -19.08 39.56 22.43
C PHE A 71 -20.07 39.05 23.50
N GLU A 72 -20.46 37.79 23.37
CA GLU A 72 -21.30 37.08 24.33
C GLU A 72 -20.58 35.79 24.76
N THR A 73 -20.52 35.51 26.06
CA THR A 73 -19.98 34.23 26.56
C THR A 73 -21.13 33.35 27.02
N ILE A 74 -21.25 32.18 26.40
CA ILE A 74 -22.37 31.25 26.63
C ILE A 74 -21.83 29.96 27.28
N GLY A 75 -22.50 29.48 28.32
CA GLY A 75 -22.20 28.23 29.03
C GLY A 75 -21.15 28.37 30.16
N GLU A 76 -21.04 27.31 30.98
CA GLU A 76 -20.10 27.23 32.11
C GLU A 76 -19.12 26.05 31.99
N GLY A 77 -17.96 26.17 32.64
CA GLY A 77 -16.95 25.10 32.69
C GLY A 77 -16.46 24.64 31.31
N ARG A 78 -16.60 23.34 31.03
CA ARG A 78 -16.10 22.68 29.80
C ARG A 78 -16.98 22.93 28.56
N GLN A 79 -18.17 23.50 28.75
CA GLN A 79 -19.09 23.90 27.66
C GLN A 79 -19.06 25.41 27.35
N ARG A 80 -18.11 26.14 27.95
CA ARG A 80 -17.97 27.59 27.74
C ARG A 80 -17.51 27.90 26.32
N ARG A 81 -18.25 28.77 25.62
CA ARG A 81 -17.89 29.29 24.29
C ARG A 81 -18.03 30.80 24.24
N LEU A 82 -17.20 31.43 23.42
CA LEU A 82 -17.29 32.85 23.08
C LEU A 82 -17.96 32.99 21.72
N THR A 83 -18.99 33.82 21.64
CA THR A 83 -19.67 34.20 20.41
C THR A 83 -19.42 35.68 20.17
N ALA A 84 -18.97 36.06 18.98
CA ALA A 84 -18.92 37.46 18.57
C ALA A 84 -19.92 37.72 17.45
N HIS A 85 -20.73 38.77 17.57
CA HIS A 85 -21.69 39.15 16.53
C HIS A 85 -20.97 40.01 15.51
N PHE A 86 -20.89 39.54 14.26
CA PHE A 86 -20.20 40.20 13.18
C PHE A 86 -21.20 40.69 12.13
N SER A 87 -21.03 41.93 11.65
CA SER A 87 -21.92 42.53 10.66
C SER A 87 -21.15 43.25 9.57
N ASP A 88 -21.63 43.14 8.33
CA ASP A 88 -21.19 43.90 7.17
C ASP A 88 -22.17 45.04 6.81
N GLY A 89 -23.15 45.31 7.68
CA GLY A 89 -24.24 46.25 7.45
C GLY A 89 -25.45 45.67 6.70
N THR A 90 -25.33 44.48 6.09
CA THR A 90 -26.43 43.80 5.38
C THR A 90 -27.06 42.66 6.19
N GLY A 91 -26.31 42.08 7.13
CA GLY A 91 -26.81 41.07 8.05
C GLY A 91 -25.89 40.87 9.26
N VAL A 92 -26.16 39.83 10.06
CA VAL A 92 -25.36 39.45 11.23
C VAL A 92 -25.03 37.97 11.20
N VAL A 93 -23.77 37.65 11.50
CA VAL A 93 -23.23 36.30 11.58
C VAL A 93 -22.51 36.10 12.90
N ASP A 94 -22.65 34.92 13.49
CA ASP A 94 -22.04 34.59 14.78
C ASP A 94 -20.65 33.95 14.58
N LEU A 95 -19.61 34.54 15.14
CA LEU A 95 -18.26 33.96 15.16
C LEU A 95 -18.05 33.22 16.48
N VAL A 96 -17.81 31.90 16.44
CA VAL A 96 -17.84 31.05 17.63
C VAL A 96 -16.47 30.44 17.92
N TRP A 97 -15.98 30.59 19.16
CA TRP A 97 -14.75 29.95 19.63
C TRP A 97 -14.98 29.14 20.90
N PHE A 98 -14.57 27.87 20.88
CA PHE A 98 -14.64 26.95 22.02
C PHE A 98 -13.36 26.95 22.88
N GLN A 99 -12.28 27.60 22.41
CA GLN A 99 -10.96 27.64 23.06
C GLN A 99 -10.32 29.01 22.86
N GLY A 100 -9.38 29.39 23.72
CA GLY A 100 -8.61 30.64 23.57
C GLY A 100 -9.39 31.93 23.89
N ILE A 101 -10.53 31.83 24.58
CA ILE A 101 -11.47 32.94 24.86
C ILE A 101 -10.78 34.22 25.37
N LYS A 102 -9.87 34.10 26.35
CA LYS A 102 -9.14 35.25 26.92
C LYS A 102 -8.25 35.96 25.89
N TYR A 103 -7.61 35.22 24.99
CA TYR A 103 -6.77 35.78 23.94
C TYR A 103 -7.59 36.55 22.91
N ILE A 104 -8.74 35.99 22.53
CA ILE A 104 -9.63 36.56 21.51
C ILE A 104 -10.22 37.88 21.98
N LEU A 105 -10.72 37.93 23.22
CA LEU A 105 -11.24 39.16 23.84
C LEU A 105 -10.19 40.27 23.96
N GLY A 106 -8.91 39.92 24.12
CA GLY A 106 -7.82 40.90 24.16
C GLY A 106 -7.32 41.32 22.77
N LYS A 107 -7.46 40.45 21.76
CA LYS A 107 -6.92 40.68 20.41
C LYS A 107 -7.85 41.51 19.54
N TYR A 108 -9.16 41.25 19.58
CA TYR A 108 -10.14 41.87 18.71
C TYR A 108 -10.98 42.89 19.47
N LYS A 109 -11.20 44.06 18.85
CA LYS A 109 -11.95 45.16 19.44
C LYS A 109 -13.29 45.32 18.74
N LEU A 110 -14.24 45.91 19.46
CA LEU A 110 -15.56 46.25 18.91
C LEU A 110 -15.43 47.40 17.92
N HIS A 111 -16.26 47.38 16.87
CA HIS A 111 -16.35 48.42 15.83
C HIS A 111 -15.03 48.71 15.10
N GLU A 112 -14.13 47.73 15.04
CA GLU A 112 -13.01 47.72 14.10
C GLU A 112 -13.38 46.84 12.89
N GLU A 113 -12.97 47.25 11.69
CA GLU A 113 -13.14 46.43 10.49
C GLU A 113 -12.17 45.23 10.52
N TYR A 114 -12.73 44.05 10.25
CA TYR A 114 -12.00 42.79 10.11
C TYR A 114 -12.41 42.07 8.83
N ILE A 115 -11.50 41.22 8.35
CA ILE A 115 -11.81 40.19 7.37
C ILE A 115 -11.91 38.86 8.10
N ILE A 116 -13.06 38.22 7.94
CA ILE A 116 -13.37 36.93 8.53
C ILE A 116 -13.28 35.88 7.44
N PHE A 117 -12.51 34.83 7.69
CA PHE A 117 -12.45 33.67 6.83
C PHE A 117 -12.87 32.42 7.59
N GLY A 118 -13.85 31.70 7.05
CA GLY A 118 -14.30 30.44 7.65
C GLY A 118 -15.42 29.79 6.87
N LYS A 119 -15.85 28.62 7.34
CA LYS A 119 -16.95 27.89 6.74
C LYS A 119 -18.26 28.28 7.43
N PRO A 120 -19.27 28.78 6.69
CA PRO A 120 -20.56 29.10 7.26
C PRO A 120 -21.28 27.79 7.62
N THR A 121 -21.94 27.76 8.77
CA THR A 121 -22.82 26.67 9.20
C THR A 121 -24.07 27.25 9.82
N VAL A 122 -25.20 26.56 9.72
CA VAL A 122 -26.46 27.01 10.34
C VAL A 122 -26.63 26.33 11.68
N PHE A 123 -26.77 27.13 12.74
CA PHE A 123 -27.09 26.65 14.09
C PHE A 123 -28.19 27.53 14.67
N ASN A 124 -29.28 26.91 15.15
CA ASN A 124 -30.48 27.61 15.65
C ASN A 124 -31.02 28.69 14.69
N GLY A 125 -30.99 28.43 13.39
CA GLY A 125 -31.49 29.35 12.37
C GLY A 125 -30.59 30.57 12.09
N ARG A 126 -29.41 30.67 12.72
CA ARG A 126 -28.40 31.70 12.43
C ARG A 126 -27.18 31.08 11.77
N ILE A 127 -26.59 31.82 10.83
CA ILE A 127 -25.30 31.47 10.27
C ILE A 127 -24.23 31.77 11.30
N ASN A 128 -23.36 30.80 11.54
CA ASN A 128 -22.21 30.96 12.41
C ASN A 128 -20.95 30.35 11.75
N LEU A 129 -19.80 30.93 12.05
CA LEU A 129 -18.50 30.43 11.67
C LEU A 129 -17.78 29.96 12.94
N ALA A 130 -17.47 28.67 13.02
CA ALA A 130 -16.71 28.11 14.13
C ALA A 130 -15.21 28.28 13.88
N HIS A 131 -14.49 28.84 14.86
CA HIS A 131 -13.06 29.12 14.82
C HIS A 131 -12.58 29.80 13.51
N PRO A 132 -13.16 30.94 13.12
CA PRO A 132 -12.74 31.63 11.90
C PRO A 132 -11.35 32.25 12.06
N ASP A 133 -10.64 32.36 10.94
CA ASP A 133 -9.45 33.21 10.83
C ASP A 133 -9.92 34.66 10.74
N VAL A 134 -9.32 35.54 11.54
CA VAL A 134 -9.70 36.96 11.63
C VAL A 134 -8.45 37.81 11.41
N ASP A 135 -8.44 38.52 10.29
CA ASP A 135 -7.35 39.38 9.84
C ASP A 135 -7.78 40.84 9.91
N LYS A 136 -6.86 41.75 10.25
CA LYS A 136 -7.13 43.19 10.19
C LYS A 136 -7.13 43.67 8.75
N THR A 137 -7.92 44.70 8.45
CA THR A 137 -7.98 45.26 7.09
C THR A 137 -6.65 45.83 6.61
N ASP A 138 -5.77 46.26 7.51
CA ASP A 138 -4.43 46.76 7.16
C ASP A 138 -3.45 45.66 6.70
N ASP A 139 -3.67 44.40 7.10
CA ASP A 139 -2.82 43.24 6.74
C ASP A 139 -3.06 42.75 5.30
N LEU A 140 -4.09 43.25 4.61
CA LEU A 140 -4.47 42.92 3.22
C LEU A 140 -3.38 43.19 2.16
N LYS A 141 -2.34 43.97 2.47
CA LYS A 141 -1.39 44.45 1.45
C LYS A 141 -0.41 43.39 0.95
N LEU A 142 -0.28 42.25 1.62
CA LEU A 142 0.76 41.24 1.31
C LEU A 142 0.24 39.86 0.88
N SER A 143 -1.06 39.54 1.01
CA SER A 143 -1.51 38.13 0.99
C SER A 143 -2.88 37.84 0.37
N SER A 144 -3.46 38.75 -0.43
CA SER A 144 -4.90 38.66 -0.75
C SER A 144 -5.28 39.04 -2.17
N VAL A 145 -4.68 38.37 -3.17
CA VAL A 145 -5.33 38.19 -4.48
C VAL A 145 -5.05 36.77 -4.96
N GLY A 146 -6.00 35.86 -4.76
CA GLY A 146 -5.97 34.53 -5.37
C GLY A 146 -6.09 33.35 -4.40
N LEU A 147 -5.46 32.24 -4.80
CA LEU A 147 -5.51 30.95 -4.14
C LEU A 147 -4.42 30.86 -3.05
N GLN A 148 -4.82 30.89 -1.78
CA GLN A 148 -3.90 30.80 -0.65
C GLN A 148 -3.48 29.34 -0.38
N PRO A 149 -2.17 29.05 -0.28
CA PRO A 149 -1.67 27.73 0.05
C PRO A 149 -1.82 27.39 1.54
N TYR A 150 -2.17 26.15 1.83
CA TYR A 150 -2.15 25.59 3.18
C TYR A 150 -1.15 24.44 3.29
N TYR A 151 -0.30 24.51 4.31
CA TYR A 151 0.80 23.59 4.59
C TYR A 151 0.50 22.72 5.81
N ASN A 152 0.99 21.48 5.77
CA ASN A 152 0.89 20.58 6.91
C ASN A 152 1.75 21.12 8.06
N THR A 153 1.27 21.00 9.31
CA THR A 153 2.02 21.45 10.50
C THR A 153 1.71 20.53 11.68
N THR A 154 2.75 20.12 12.41
CA THR A 154 2.58 19.29 13.62
C THR A 154 2.14 20.15 14.81
N GLU A 155 1.62 19.53 15.87
CA GLU A 155 1.24 20.27 17.08
C GLU A 155 2.43 21.00 17.72
N LYS A 156 3.62 20.39 17.69
CA LYS A 156 4.85 21.02 18.21
C LYS A 156 5.23 22.24 17.40
N MET A 157 5.11 22.18 16.07
CA MET A 157 5.31 23.34 15.21
C MET A 157 4.36 24.48 15.58
N LYS A 158 3.06 24.18 15.75
CA LYS A 158 2.06 25.19 16.16
C LYS A 158 2.42 25.84 17.50
N ARG A 159 2.91 25.07 18.48
CA ARG A 159 3.39 25.59 19.78
C ARG A 159 4.60 26.53 19.64
N SER A 160 5.42 26.33 18.61
CA SER A 160 6.56 27.19 18.27
C SER A 160 6.23 28.30 17.26
N PHE A 161 4.95 28.64 17.10
CA PHE A 161 4.46 29.65 16.15
C PHE A 161 4.81 29.36 14.68
N LEU A 162 4.97 28.09 14.33
CA LEU A 162 5.11 27.59 12.96
C LEU A 162 3.77 27.01 12.50
N ASN A 163 2.82 27.90 12.21
CA ASN A 163 1.55 27.54 11.56
C ASN A 163 1.69 27.63 10.03
N SER A 164 0.64 27.22 9.30
CA SER A 164 0.62 27.27 7.83
C SER A 164 0.99 28.65 7.27
N HIS A 165 0.49 29.72 7.89
CA HIS A 165 0.77 31.09 7.46
C HIS A 165 2.23 31.51 7.71
N ALA A 166 2.86 31.01 8.78
CA ALA A 166 4.29 31.23 9.01
C ALA A 166 5.13 30.56 7.91
N ILE A 167 4.77 29.35 7.49
CA ILE A 167 5.44 28.65 6.38
C ILE A 167 5.22 29.41 5.07
N GLU A 168 4.00 29.87 4.80
CA GLU A 168 3.67 30.71 3.66
C GLU A 168 4.56 31.96 3.59
N LYS A 169 4.73 32.71 4.69
CA LYS A 169 5.62 33.88 4.74
C LYS A 169 7.08 33.54 4.46
N MET A 170 7.56 32.42 5.00
CA MET A 170 8.91 31.93 4.69
C MET A 170 9.04 31.62 3.21
N MET A 171 8.05 30.94 2.63
CA MET A 171 8.01 30.59 1.20
C MET A 171 8.01 31.82 0.30
N ALA A 172 7.19 32.82 0.62
CA ALA A 172 7.13 34.09 -0.11
C ALA A 172 8.50 34.79 -0.09
N THR A 173 9.17 34.79 1.07
CA THR A 173 10.52 35.36 1.21
C THR A 173 11.52 34.65 0.29
N VAL A 174 11.47 33.32 0.23
CA VAL A 174 12.37 32.54 -0.64
C VAL A 174 12.04 32.77 -2.10
N ILE A 175 10.77 32.75 -2.50
CA ILE A 175 10.35 32.95 -3.90
C ILE A 175 10.74 34.34 -4.42
N LEU A 176 10.63 35.38 -3.59
CA LEU A 176 11.06 36.74 -3.94
C LEU A 176 12.58 36.85 -4.15
N GLN A 177 13.36 35.95 -3.55
CA GLN A 177 14.82 35.91 -3.72
C GLN A 177 15.26 35.19 -5.01
N ILE A 178 14.36 34.45 -5.67
CA ILE A 178 14.63 33.78 -6.95
C ILE A 178 14.52 34.82 -8.07
N GLN A 179 15.65 35.47 -8.40
CA GLN A 179 15.73 36.47 -9.48
C GLN A 179 16.05 35.85 -10.85
N GLU A 180 16.82 34.77 -10.87
CA GLU A 180 17.18 34.02 -12.09
C GLU A 180 16.39 32.71 -12.14
N PRO A 181 16.08 32.18 -13.34
CA PRO A 181 15.52 30.85 -13.48
C PRO A 181 16.42 29.81 -12.81
N LEU A 182 15.81 28.94 -12.01
CA LEU A 182 16.47 27.77 -11.45
C LEU A 182 16.92 26.82 -12.57
N PRO A 183 18.04 26.10 -12.38
CA PRO A 183 18.48 25.08 -13.33
C PRO A 183 17.38 24.06 -13.57
N GLU A 184 17.05 23.85 -14.83
CA GLU A 184 16.03 22.89 -15.22
C GLU A 184 16.48 21.47 -14.89
N THR A 185 15.51 20.59 -14.63
CA THR A 185 15.77 19.20 -14.28
C THR A 185 15.44 18.26 -15.43
N LEU A 186 14.52 18.62 -16.32
CA LEU A 186 14.17 17.82 -17.49
C LEU A 186 14.87 18.33 -18.76
N SER A 187 15.01 17.47 -19.77
CA SER A 187 15.58 17.89 -21.05
C SER A 187 14.62 18.83 -21.81
N PRO A 188 15.14 19.76 -22.63
CA PRO A 188 14.28 20.64 -23.44
C PRO A 188 13.31 19.86 -24.34
N LYS A 189 13.73 18.70 -24.83
CA LYS A 189 12.90 17.77 -25.61
C LYS A 189 11.67 17.34 -24.80
N LEU A 190 11.87 16.80 -23.59
CA LEU A 190 10.77 16.39 -22.71
C LEU A 190 9.84 17.56 -22.35
N LEU A 191 10.41 18.76 -22.13
CA LEU A 191 9.59 19.93 -21.85
C LEU A 191 8.64 20.26 -23.01
N SER A 192 9.18 20.24 -24.25
CA SER A 192 8.43 20.58 -25.45
C SER A 192 7.39 19.51 -25.84
N GLU A 193 7.77 18.24 -25.86
CA GLU A 193 6.92 17.11 -26.31
C GLU A 193 5.75 16.86 -25.36
N HIS A 194 5.95 17.09 -24.05
CA HIS A 194 4.93 16.84 -23.02
C HIS A 194 4.27 18.12 -22.49
N HIS A 195 4.53 19.27 -23.14
CA HIS A 195 3.98 20.59 -22.80
C HIS A 195 4.13 20.95 -21.31
N LEU A 196 5.31 20.69 -20.78
CA LEU A 196 5.63 20.83 -19.36
C LEU A 196 6.03 22.27 -19.03
N MET A 197 5.48 22.79 -17.93
CA MET A 197 5.84 24.11 -17.40
C MET A 197 7.33 24.13 -16.98
N PRO A 198 8.09 25.22 -17.20
CA PRO A 198 9.45 25.35 -16.68
C PRO A 198 9.50 25.20 -15.15
N LEU A 199 10.57 24.61 -14.61
CA LEU A 199 10.67 24.28 -13.19
C LEU A 199 10.42 25.48 -12.27
N THR A 200 11.03 26.62 -12.59
CA THR A 200 10.91 27.85 -11.78
C THR A 200 9.45 28.33 -11.72
N GLU A 201 8.73 28.26 -12.83
CA GLU A 201 7.32 28.66 -12.89
C GLU A 201 6.43 27.67 -12.14
N ALA A 202 6.74 26.37 -12.23
CA ALA A 202 6.01 25.34 -11.50
C ALA A 202 6.18 25.50 -9.99
N LEU A 203 7.40 25.74 -9.51
CA LEU A 203 7.66 26.00 -8.09
C LEU A 203 7.03 27.32 -7.60
N ARG A 204 6.97 28.36 -8.44
CA ARG A 204 6.23 29.58 -8.07
C ARG A 204 4.73 29.33 -7.95
N ASN A 205 4.13 28.67 -8.95
CA ASN A 205 2.68 28.46 -9.01
C ASN A 205 2.18 27.34 -8.08
N ILE A 206 3.02 26.40 -7.65
CA ILE A 206 2.62 25.45 -6.62
C ILE A 206 2.49 26.13 -5.25
N HIS A 207 3.29 27.15 -4.94
CA HIS A 207 3.15 27.86 -3.68
C HIS A 207 2.19 29.04 -3.77
N PHE A 208 2.28 29.84 -4.82
CA PHE A 208 1.49 31.05 -5.01
C PHE A 208 0.84 31.05 -6.40
N PRO A 209 -0.17 30.19 -6.62
CA PRO A 209 -0.84 30.09 -7.91
C PRO A 209 -1.61 31.37 -8.24
N THR A 210 -1.36 31.92 -9.42
CA THR A 210 -2.11 33.08 -9.91
C THR A 210 -3.54 32.73 -10.28
N ASN A 211 -3.78 31.51 -10.78
CA ASN A 211 -5.10 31.00 -11.10
C ASN A 211 -5.15 29.46 -11.02
N PRO A 212 -6.36 28.85 -11.00
CA PRO A 212 -6.52 27.41 -10.92
C PRO A 212 -5.85 26.61 -12.06
N ASP A 213 -5.78 27.17 -13.27
CA ASP A 213 -5.19 26.47 -14.42
C ASP A 213 -3.66 26.39 -14.34
N LEU A 214 -3.01 27.47 -13.90
CA LEU A 214 -1.57 27.48 -13.64
C LEU A 214 -1.21 26.56 -12.47
N LEU A 215 -2.05 26.50 -11.43
CA LEU A 215 -1.89 25.53 -10.35
C LEU A 215 -1.92 24.09 -10.89
N ARG A 216 -2.90 23.75 -11.72
CA ARG A 216 -3.01 22.41 -12.34
C ARG A 216 -1.78 22.08 -13.18
N ARG A 217 -1.28 23.03 -13.98
CA ARG A 217 -0.06 22.85 -14.80
C ARG A 217 1.19 22.66 -13.93
N ALA A 218 1.32 23.42 -12.85
CA ALA A 218 2.42 23.28 -11.90
C ALA A 218 2.39 21.92 -11.18
N GLN A 219 1.21 21.50 -10.70
CA GLN A 219 1.01 20.17 -10.11
C GLN A 219 1.36 19.06 -11.11
N TYR A 220 0.86 19.14 -12.35
CA TYR A 220 1.17 18.16 -13.39
C TYR A 220 2.68 18.07 -13.65
N ARG A 221 3.35 19.22 -13.83
CA ARG A 221 4.80 19.28 -14.06
C ARG A 221 5.62 18.64 -12.94
N LEU A 222 5.31 18.96 -11.68
CA LEU A 222 6.06 18.49 -10.52
C LEU A 222 5.79 16.99 -10.27
N LYS A 223 4.53 16.55 -10.40
CA LYS A 223 4.18 15.12 -10.34
C LYS A 223 4.85 14.32 -11.46
N PHE A 224 4.85 14.85 -12.68
CA PHE A 224 5.52 14.22 -13.81
C PHE A 224 6.99 13.99 -13.50
N GLU A 225 7.71 15.02 -13.04
CA GLU A 225 9.14 14.91 -12.73
C GLU A 225 9.43 13.93 -11.60
N GLU A 226 8.68 14.01 -10.51
CA GLU A 226 8.87 13.13 -9.36
C GLU A 226 8.68 11.66 -9.77
N LEU A 227 7.59 11.34 -10.46
CA LEU A 227 7.35 9.99 -10.97
C LEU A 227 8.37 9.59 -12.03
N PHE A 228 8.83 10.52 -12.87
CA PHE A 228 9.79 10.26 -13.94
C PHE A 228 11.13 9.83 -13.39
N TYR A 229 11.66 10.55 -12.40
CA TYR A 229 12.93 10.17 -11.79
C TYR A 229 12.85 8.88 -11.00
N VAL A 230 11.72 8.59 -10.35
CA VAL A 230 11.48 7.29 -9.71
C VAL A 230 11.51 6.17 -10.75
N GLN A 231 10.75 6.29 -11.84
CA GLN A 231 10.70 5.26 -12.89
C GLN A 231 12.04 5.12 -13.64
N LEU A 232 12.70 6.22 -13.98
CA LEU A 232 14.00 6.21 -14.64
C LEU A 232 15.04 5.49 -13.80
N ASN A 233 15.07 5.74 -12.47
CA ASN A 233 15.98 5.06 -11.57
C ASN A 233 15.76 3.54 -11.53
N ILE A 234 14.48 3.14 -11.41
CA ILE A 234 14.04 1.75 -11.34
C ILE A 234 14.43 1.01 -12.62
N LEU A 235 14.04 1.54 -13.79
CA LEU A 235 14.29 0.92 -15.09
C LEU A 235 15.78 0.82 -15.40
N ARG A 236 16.54 1.87 -15.09
CA ARG A 236 18.00 1.87 -15.23
C ARG A 236 18.63 0.79 -14.34
N TYR A 237 18.19 0.67 -13.08
CA TYR A 237 18.66 -0.40 -12.19
C TYR A 237 18.32 -1.80 -12.73
N ALA A 238 17.09 -1.99 -13.23
CA ALA A 238 16.66 -3.24 -13.84
C ALA A 238 17.54 -3.61 -15.06
N LYS A 239 17.84 -2.66 -15.95
CA LYS A 239 18.70 -2.87 -17.12
C LYS A 239 20.18 -3.08 -16.73
N ASP A 240 20.70 -2.34 -15.74
CA ASP A 240 22.04 -2.55 -15.17
C ASP A 240 22.17 -4.00 -14.64
N ARG A 241 21.14 -4.47 -13.92
CA ARG A 241 21.06 -5.84 -13.38
C ARG A 241 21.00 -6.89 -14.49
N GLN A 242 20.14 -6.70 -15.49
CA GLN A 242 20.04 -7.60 -16.65
C GLN A 242 21.37 -7.73 -17.40
N ARG A 243 22.16 -6.65 -17.50
CA ARG A 243 23.49 -6.67 -18.12
C ARG A 243 24.53 -7.36 -17.27
N ARG A 244 24.48 -7.14 -15.95
CA ARG A 244 25.49 -7.65 -15.00
C ARG A 244 25.32 -9.14 -14.69
N TYR A 245 24.08 -9.62 -14.58
CA TYR A 245 23.79 -10.98 -14.15
C TYR A 245 23.30 -11.83 -15.32
N ARG A 246 24.16 -12.72 -15.79
CA ARG A 246 23.77 -13.78 -16.73
C ARG A 246 22.96 -14.83 -15.97
N GLY A 247 21.87 -15.29 -16.57
CA GLY A 247 21.08 -16.42 -16.09
C GLY A 247 21.51 -17.71 -16.77
N TYR A 248 21.17 -18.85 -16.17
CA TYR A 248 21.24 -20.13 -16.89
C TYR A 248 20.33 -20.06 -18.13
N ILE A 249 20.63 -20.83 -19.16
CA ILE A 249 19.80 -20.87 -20.37
C ILE A 249 19.02 -22.17 -20.34
N PHE A 250 17.70 -22.08 -20.27
CA PHE A 250 16.80 -23.23 -20.35
C PHE A 250 16.27 -23.36 -21.79
N GLU A 251 17.01 -24.08 -22.63
CA GLU A 251 16.67 -24.25 -24.06
C GLU A 251 15.58 -25.30 -24.28
N LYS A 252 15.54 -26.33 -23.44
CA LYS A 252 14.75 -27.54 -23.66
C LYS A 252 13.46 -27.50 -22.85
N VAL A 253 12.36 -27.86 -23.50
CA VAL A 253 11.14 -28.37 -22.85
C VAL A 253 11.15 -29.87 -23.06
N GLY A 254 11.58 -30.60 -22.05
CA GLY A 254 11.94 -32.01 -22.15
C GLY A 254 10.83 -32.95 -21.67
N ASP A 255 11.22 -34.20 -21.44
CA ASP A 255 10.30 -35.27 -21.10
C ASP A 255 9.64 -35.06 -19.74
N VAL A 256 10.32 -34.41 -18.78
CA VAL A 256 9.77 -34.19 -17.44
C VAL A 256 8.56 -33.26 -17.53
N PHE A 257 8.72 -32.10 -18.17
CA PHE A 257 7.63 -31.15 -18.36
C PHE A 257 6.49 -31.73 -19.20
N ASN A 258 6.82 -32.36 -20.34
CA ASN A 258 5.82 -32.89 -21.27
C ASN A 258 5.05 -34.07 -20.67
N THR A 259 5.71 -34.95 -19.92
CA THR A 259 5.06 -36.06 -19.20
C THR A 259 4.11 -35.52 -18.15
N PHE A 260 4.53 -34.54 -17.35
CA PHE A 260 3.65 -33.92 -16.38
C PHE A 260 2.41 -33.31 -17.03
N TYR A 261 2.60 -32.52 -18.09
CA TYR A 261 1.53 -31.84 -18.81
C TYR A 261 0.51 -32.81 -19.44
N THR A 262 0.97 -33.96 -19.94
CA THR A 262 0.12 -34.91 -20.68
C THR A 262 -0.49 -36.00 -19.82
N LYS A 263 0.19 -36.46 -18.76
CA LYS A 263 -0.23 -37.64 -17.97
C LYS A 263 -0.65 -37.32 -16.54
N ASN A 264 -0.09 -36.28 -15.93
CA ASN A 264 -0.29 -35.99 -14.51
C ASN A 264 -1.23 -34.81 -14.27
N LEU A 265 -1.30 -33.86 -15.21
CA LEU A 265 -2.12 -32.67 -15.06
C LEU A 265 -3.62 -33.04 -15.13
N PRO A 266 -4.39 -32.87 -14.04
CA PRO A 266 -5.77 -33.38 -13.98
C PRO A 266 -6.81 -32.47 -14.64
N PHE A 267 -6.41 -31.30 -15.14
CA PHE A 267 -7.31 -30.30 -15.74
C PHE A 267 -6.60 -29.50 -16.84
N GLN A 268 -7.37 -28.80 -17.67
CA GLN A 268 -6.78 -27.93 -18.68
C GLN A 268 -6.31 -26.59 -18.09
N LEU A 269 -5.12 -26.16 -18.50
CA LEU A 269 -4.61 -24.83 -18.15
C LEU A 269 -5.47 -23.72 -18.76
N THR A 270 -5.67 -22.66 -17.99
CA THR A 270 -6.33 -21.43 -18.47
C THR A 270 -5.46 -20.70 -19.51
N GLY A 271 -6.06 -19.76 -20.25
CA GLY A 271 -5.34 -18.92 -21.20
C GLY A 271 -4.28 -18.07 -20.50
N ALA A 272 -4.64 -17.51 -19.34
CA ALA A 272 -3.72 -16.75 -18.50
C ALA A 272 -2.53 -17.59 -18.01
N GLN A 273 -2.76 -18.83 -17.54
CA GLN A 273 -1.69 -19.72 -17.10
C GLN A 273 -0.73 -20.07 -18.24
N LYS A 274 -1.25 -20.36 -19.45
CA LYS A 274 -0.43 -20.65 -20.64
C LYS A 274 0.39 -19.43 -21.06
N ARG A 275 -0.20 -18.23 -21.02
CA ARG A 275 0.49 -16.96 -21.32
C ARG A 275 1.67 -16.75 -20.36
N VAL A 276 1.44 -16.89 -19.06
CA VAL A 276 2.50 -16.74 -18.05
C VAL A 276 3.61 -17.77 -18.21
N LEU A 277 3.29 -19.05 -18.47
CA LEU A 277 4.30 -20.07 -18.73
C LEU A 277 5.16 -19.74 -19.97
N LYS A 278 4.56 -19.15 -21.00
CA LYS A 278 5.29 -18.68 -22.19
C LYS A 278 6.20 -17.49 -21.86
N GLU A 279 5.73 -16.54 -21.06
CA GLU A 279 6.54 -15.41 -20.56
C GLU A 279 7.76 -15.92 -19.78
N ILE A 280 7.55 -16.85 -18.83
CA ILE A 280 8.63 -17.48 -18.05
C ILE A 280 9.62 -18.20 -18.96
N ARG A 281 9.13 -19.03 -19.90
CA ARG A 281 9.96 -19.77 -20.85
C ARG A 281 10.86 -18.84 -21.67
N ASN A 282 10.30 -17.73 -22.18
CA ASN A 282 11.07 -16.76 -22.96
C ASN A 282 12.17 -16.11 -22.12
N ASP A 283 11.90 -15.81 -20.85
CA ASP A 283 12.90 -15.20 -19.97
C ASP A 283 14.04 -16.15 -19.65
N VAL A 284 13.74 -17.39 -19.23
CA VAL A 284 14.77 -18.38 -18.90
C VAL A 284 15.56 -18.85 -20.13
N GLY A 285 15.00 -18.70 -21.34
CA GLY A 285 15.70 -18.97 -22.59
C GLY A 285 16.56 -17.81 -23.10
N SER A 286 16.45 -16.61 -22.51
CA SER A 286 17.13 -15.41 -23.03
C SER A 286 18.59 -15.24 -22.62
N GLY A 287 19.08 -16.04 -21.66
CA GLY A 287 20.41 -15.90 -21.07
C GLY A 287 20.56 -14.76 -20.05
N ARG A 288 19.49 -13.98 -19.81
CA ARG A 288 19.42 -13.05 -18.66
C ARG A 288 18.84 -13.77 -17.44
N GLN A 289 19.24 -13.36 -16.24
CA GLN A 289 18.61 -13.92 -15.05
C GLN A 289 17.17 -13.41 -14.92
N MET A 290 16.19 -14.30 -15.12
CA MET A 290 14.79 -14.03 -14.80
C MET A 290 14.62 -13.61 -13.32
N ASN A 291 13.88 -12.53 -13.10
CA ASN A 291 13.46 -12.04 -11.79
C ASN A 291 12.03 -11.52 -11.92
N ARG A 292 11.05 -12.37 -11.62
CA ARG A 292 9.66 -12.16 -12.04
C ARG A 292 8.69 -12.29 -10.86
N LEU A 293 7.75 -11.35 -10.76
CA LEU A 293 6.62 -11.39 -9.85
C LEU A 293 5.40 -11.99 -10.55
N LEU A 294 4.97 -13.15 -10.09
CA LEU A 294 3.73 -13.81 -10.46
C LEU A 294 2.60 -13.40 -9.51
N GLN A 295 1.65 -12.64 -10.06
CA GLN A 295 0.45 -12.22 -9.37
C GLN A 295 -0.76 -12.99 -9.88
N GLY A 296 -1.73 -13.17 -9.01
CA GLY A 296 -3.02 -13.71 -9.36
C GLY A 296 -3.83 -13.92 -8.10
N ASP A 297 -5.15 -14.05 -8.26
CA ASP A 297 -6.02 -14.23 -7.11
C ASP A 297 -5.75 -15.54 -6.35
N VAL A 298 -6.20 -15.64 -5.11
CA VAL A 298 -6.12 -16.88 -4.32
C VAL A 298 -6.80 -17.99 -5.09
N GLY A 299 -6.09 -19.08 -5.38
CA GLY A 299 -6.63 -20.21 -6.15
C GLY A 299 -6.58 -20.05 -7.68
N SER A 300 -5.91 -19.03 -8.22
CA SER A 300 -5.70 -18.87 -9.67
C SER A 300 -4.73 -19.89 -10.30
N GLY A 301 -4.13 -20.78 -9.50
CA GLY A 301 -3.17 -21.79 -9.96
C GLY A 301 -1.71 -21.32 -9.99
N LYS A 302 -1.32 -20.32 -9.19
CA LYS A 302 0.08 -19.86 -9.07
C LYS A 302 1.06 -20.99 -8.76
N THR A 303 0.75 -21.85 -7.78
CA THR A 303 1.59 -23.01 -7.41
C THR A 303 1.81 -23.97 -8.58
N LEU A 304 0.82 -24.14 -9.45
CA LEU A 304 0.94 -24.99 -10.64
C LEU A 304 1.91 -24.38 -11.66
N VAL A 305 1.77 -23.08 -11.93
CA VAL A 305 2.71 -22.36 -12.81
C VAL A 305 4.13 -22.43 -12.26
N ALA A 306 4.30 -22.28 -10.95
CA ALA A 306 5.59 -22.45 -10.28
C ALA A 306 6.15 -23.87 -10.44
N LEU A 307 5.33 -24.92 -10.20
CA LEU A 307 5.74 -26.31 -10.39
C LEU A 307 6.20 -26.58 -11.83
N MET A 308 5.39 -26.21 -12.82
CA MET A 308 5.75 -26.40 -14.23
C MET A 308 7.04 -25.64 -14.60
N SER A 309 7.28 -24.48 -14.00
CA SER A 309 8.53 -23.74 -14.18
C SER A 309 9.74 -24.43 -13.52
N MET A 310 9.54 -25.08 -12.37
CA MET A 310 10.57 -25.93 -11.75
C MET A 310 10.89 -27.14 -12.61
N LEU A 311 9.88 -27.79 -13.21
CA LEU A 311 10.09 -28.92 -14.13
C LEU A 311 10.89 -28.52 -15.37
N LEU A 312 10.69 -27.31 -15.88
CA LEU A 312 11.51 -26.75 -16.96
C LEU A 312 12.99 -26.65 -16.56
N ALA A 313 13.30 -26.32 -15.31
CA ALA A 313 14.67 -26.33 -14.81
C ALA A 313 15.26 -27.75 -14.79
N LEU A 314 14.45 -28.74 -14.37
CA LEU A 314 14.86 -30.15 -14.33
C LEU A 314 15.21 -30.70 -15.71
N ASP A 315 14.41 -30.37 -16.74
CA ASP A 315 14.67 -30.75 -18.14
C ASP A 315 16.00 -30.20 -18.68
N ASN A 316 16.53 -29.15 -18.05
CA ASN A 316 17.80 -28.53 -18.40
C ASN A 316 18.94 -28.92 -17.44
N GLY A 317 18.75 -29.94 -16.60
CA GLY A 317 19.81 -30.50 -15.74
C GLY A 317 20.04 -29.73 -14.43
N TYR A 318 19.13 -28.83 -14.06
CA TYR A 318 19.23 -28.04 -12.84
C TYR A 318 18.26 -28.54 -11.76
N GLN A 319 18.59 -28.26 -10.50
CA GLN A 319 17.71 -28.41 -9.36
C GLN A 319 16.83 -27.16 -9.18
N ALA A 320 15.69 -27.35 -8.53
CA ALA A 320 14.77 -26.27 -8.18
C ALA A 320 14.50 -26.20 -6.68
N CYS A 321 14.16 -25.00 -6.21
CA CYS A 321 13.86 -24.73 -4.81
C CYS A 321 12.57 -23.92 -4.67
N MET A 322 11.73 -24.24 -3.69
CA MET A 322 10.57 -23.44 -3.30
C MET A 322 10.64 -23.05 -1.82
N MET A 323 10.58 -21.76 -1.54
CA MET A 323 10.58 -21.21 -0.19
C MET A 323 9.19 -20.71 0.22
N ALA A 324 8.76 -21.09 1.42
CA ALA A 324 7.50 -20.67 2.02
C ALA A 324 7.72 -20.09 3.44
N PRO A 325 6.95 -19.07 3.87
CA PRO A 325 7.23 -18.29 5.08
C PRO A 325 7.03 -19.05 6.38
N THR A 326 6.29 -20.15 6.35
CA THR A 326 5.96 -20.96 7.53
C THR A 326 6.09 -22.44 7.22
N GLU A 327 6.36 -23.24 8.25
CA GLU A 327 6.46 -24.70 8.10
C GLU A 327 5.16 -25.32 7.60
N ILE A 328 4.01 -24.76 8.00
CA ILE A 328 2.69 -25.22 7.55
C ILE A 328 2.55 -25.05 6.04
N LEU A 329 2.89 -23.88 5.50
CA LEU A 329 2.79 -23.63 4.06
C LEU A 329 3.82 -24.45 3.27
N ALA A 330 5.03 -24.63 3.82
CA ALA A 330 6.05 -25.48 3.20
C ALA A 330 5.59 -26.95 3.11
N ASN A 331 5.02 -27.50 4.19
CA ASN A 331 4.44 -28.85 4.19
C ASN A 331 3.30 -28.97 3.18
N GLN A 332 2.41 -27.98 3.10
CA GLN A 332 1.30 -28.01 2.16
C GLN A 332 1.78 -28.02 0.70
N HIS A 333 2.77 -27.19 0.35
CA HIS A 333 3.38 -27.22 -0.98
C HIS A 333 4.07 -28.55 -1.24
N TYR A 334 4.75 -29.11 -0.23
CA TYR A 334 5.39 -30.42 -0.34
C TYR A 334 4.40 -31.54 -0.66
N GLU A 335 3.31 -31.67 0.10
CA GLU A 335 2.31 -32.70 -0.16
C GLU A 335 1.61 -32.49 -1.51
N THR A 336 1.20 -31.26 -1.82
CA THR A 336 0.53 -30.94 -3.09
C THR A 336 1.42 -31.26 -4.30
N ILE A 337 2.70 -30.89 -4.26
CA ILE A 337 3.64 -31.14 -5.36
C ILE A 337 3.95 -32.63 -5.48
N LYS A 338 4.10 -33.32 -4.35
CA LYS A 338 4.34 -34.77 -4.33
C LYS A 338 3.16 -35.56 -4.91
N GLU A 339 1.93 -35.15 -4.59
CA GLU A 339 0.72 -35.72 -5.17
C GLU A 339 0.64 -35.46 -6.69
N LEU A 340 0.89 -34.23 -7.14
CA LEU A 340 0.88 -33.88 -8.56
C LEU A 340 1.96 -34.62 -9.37
N LEU A 341 3.12 -34.88 -8.79
CA LEU A 341 4.23 -35.61 -9.42
C LEU A 341 4.15 -37.13 -9.20
N PHE A 342 3.05 -37.65 -8.66
CA PHE A 342 2.90 -39.09 -8.43
C PHE A 342 3.11 -39.90 -9.71
N GLY A 343 3.95 -40.94 -9.64
CA GLY A 343 4.31 -41.78 -10.79
C GLY A 343 5.43 -41.23 -11.67
N MET A 344 6.01 -40.07 -11.34
CA MET A 344 7.23 -39.55 -11.98
C MET A 344 8.47 -39.85 -11.13
N ASP A 345 9.60 -40.10 -11.78
CA ASP A 345 10.90 -40.32 -11.11
C ASP A 345 11.56 -38.99 -10.71
N ILE A 346 10.92 -38.27 -9.79
CA ILE A 346 11.37 -36.96 -9.31
C ILE A 346 11.39 -36.98 -7.78
N ARG A 347 12.59 -36.95 -7.21
CA ARG A 347 12.75 -36.86 -5.76
C ARG A 347 12.50 -35.42 -5.27
N VAL A 348 11.41 -35.26 -4.52
CA VAL A 348 11.02 -34.03 -3.83
C VAL A 348 11.27 -34.21 -2.33
N GLU A 349 11.92 -33.23 -1.69
CA GLU A 349 12.20 -33.25 -0.24
C GLU A 349 11.72 -31.97 0.44
N LEU A 350 11.44 -32.08 1.74
CA LEU A 350 11.06 -30.97 2.62
C LEU A 350 12.20 -30.65 3.59
N LEU A 351 12.53 -29.36 3.74
CA LEU A 351 13.50 -28.88 4.74
C LEU A 351 12.94 -27.70 5.55
N THR A 352 12.64 -27.97 6.82
CA THR A 352 12.17 -27.00 7.81
C THR A 352 13.10 -26.96 9.02
N GLY A 353 12.92 -26.00 9.93
CA GLY A 353 13.72 -25.91 11.16
C GLY A 353 13.48 -27.07 12.12
N SER A 354 12.33 -27.73 12.01
CA SER A 354 11.96 -28.94 12.73
C SER A 354 12.68 -30.21 12.26
N ILE A 355 13.21 -30.26 11.03
CA ILE A 355 13.87 -31.46 10.49
C ILE A 355 15.34 -31.52 10.94
N LYS A 356 15.69 -32.56 11.71
CA LYS A 356 17.00 -32.75 12.34
C LYS A 356 17.56 -34.17 12.17
N GLY A 357 18.83 -34.35 12.49
CA GLY A 357 19.51 -35.64 12.53
C GLY A 357 19.68 -36.30 11.15
N LYS A 358 19.62 -37.64 11.11
CA LYS A 358 19.91 -38.45 9.91
C LYS A 358 19.08 -38.06 8.68
N ARG A 359 17.82 -37.67 8.86
CA ARG A 359 16.96 -37.23 7.74
C ARG A 359 17.50 -35.96 7.09
N ARG A 360 17.96 -35.00 7.91
CA ARG A 360 18.57 -33.77 7.41
C ARG A 360 19.85 -34.06 6.66
N GLU A 361 20.71 -34.91 7.21
CA GLU A 361 21.97 -35.34 6.55
C GLU A 361 21.69 -35.96 5.18
N ALA A 362 20.74 -36.89 5.08
CA ALA A 362 20.37 -37.52 3.82
C ALA A 362 19.84 -36.53 2.76
N ILE A 363 19.11 -35.50 3.18
CA ILE A 363 18.64 -34.42 2.28
C ILE A 363 19.84 -33.60 1.82
N LEU A 364 20.72 -33.17 2.73
CA LEU A 364 21.90 -32.36 2.38
C LEU A 364 22.85 -33.11 1.44
N THR A 365 23.10 -34.40 1.69
CA THR A 365 23.88 -35.24 0.78
C THR A 365 23.20 -35.36 -0.57
N GLY A 366 21.89 -35.63 -0.60
CA GLY A 366 21.13 -35.73 -1.85
C GLY A 366 21.07 -34.42 -2.65
N LEU A 367 21.16 -33.26 -2.00
CA LEU A 367 21.26 -31.97 -2.67
C LEU A 367 22.62 -31.78 -3.35
N LEU A 368 23.70 -32.21 -2.70
CA LEU A 368 25.07 -32.15 -3.23
C LEU A 368 25.29 -33.12 -4.40
N THR A 369 24.73 -34.32 -4.34
CA THR A 369 24.80 -35.31 -5.43
C THR A 369 23.88 -34.99 -6.60
N GLY A 370 22.89 -34.10 -6.40
CA GLY A 370 21.88 -33.79 -7.40
C GLY A 370 20.73 -34.81 -7.47
N ASP A 371 20.67 -35.75 -6.53
CA ASP A 371 19.58 -36.75 -6.44
C ASP A 371 18.26 -36.09 -6.04
N VAL A 372 18.30 -35.12 -5.13
CA VAL A 372 17.12 -34.32 -4.76
C VAL A 372 16.89 -33.29 -5.86
N LYS A 373 15.80 -33.42 -6.63
CA LYS A 373 15.51 -32.54 -7.78
C LYS A 373 14.78 -31.27 -7.37
N ILE A 374 13.86 -31.38 -6.41
CA ILE A 374 13.08 -30.25 -5.89
C ILE A 374 13.20 -30.22 -4.37
N LEU A 375 13.63 -29.07 -3.83
CA LEU A 375 13.63 -28.80 -2.40
C LEU A 375 12.52 -27.81 -2.05
N ILE A 376 11.69 -28.15 -1.07
CA ILE A 376 10.67 -27.25 -0.54
C ILE A 376 11.03 -26.95 0.91
N GLY A 377 10.95 -25.70 1.36
CA GLY A 377 11.32 -25.40 2.74
C GLY A 377 11.04 -23.99 3.21
N THR A 378 11.44 -23.72 4.44
CA THR A 378 11.35 -22.38 5.05
C THR A 378 12.68 -21.64 4.90
N HIS A 379 12.93 -20.62 5.73
CA HIS A 379 14.23 -19.97 5.85
C HIS A 379 15.38 -20.95 6.18
N ALA A 380 15.11 -22.19 6.57
CA ALA A 380 16.14 -23.23 6.72
C ALA A 380 16.91 -23.48 5.41
N VAL A 381 16.30 -23.26 4.24
CA VAL A 381 16.92 -23.50 2.93
C VAL A 381 18.09 -22.55 2.61
N ILE A 382 18.11 -21.37 3.24
CA ILE A 382 19.16 -20.36 3.03
C ILE A 382 20.30 -20.46 4.03
N GLU A 383 20.29 -21.46 4.92
CA GLU A 383 21.38 -21.70 5.86
C GLU A 383 22.66 -22.10 5.12
N ASP A 384 23.83 -21.71 5.63
CA ASP A 384 25.13 -21.94 4.98
C ASP A 384 25.43 -23.43 4.71
N THR A 385 24.85 -24.32 5.53
CA THR A 385 24.99 -25.78 5.40
C THR A 385 24.25 -26.38 4.21
N VAL A 386 23.24 -25.68 3.66
CA VAL A 386 22.43 -26.16 2.54
C VAL A 386 23.08 -25.77 1.23
N ASN A 387 23.64 -26.75 0.51
CA ASN A 387 24.35 -26.52 -0.75
C ASN A 387 23.80 -27.45 -1.83
N PHE A 388 23.57 -26.90 -3.01
CA PHE A 388 23.02 -27.59 -4.16
C PHE A 388 24.16 -27.99 -5.12
N SER A 389 23.97 -29.07 -5.85
CA SER A 389 24.82 -29.43 -6.99
C SER A 389 24.69 -28.40 -8.12
N SER A 390 23.44 -28.06 -8.49
CA SER A 390 23.14 -27.17 -9.61
C SER A 390 21.80 -26.45 -9.45
N LEU A 391 21.68 -25.49 -8.53
CA LEU A 391 20.45 -24.73 -8.36
C LEU A 391 20.22 -23.76 -9.53
N GLY A 392 19.18 -24.01 -10.35
CA GLY A 392 18.87 -23.18 -11.53
C GLY A 392 17.60 -22.34 -11.40
N PHE A 393 16.65 -22.72 -10.53
CA PHE A 393 15.36 -22.03 -10.40
C PHE A 393 14.87 -21.99 -8.95
N VAL A 394 14.41 -20.82 -8.53
CA VAL A 394 13.95 -20.55 -7.17
C VAL A 394 12.56 -19.92 -7.21
N VAL A 395 11.64 -20.48 -6.43
CA VAL A 395 10.30 -19.96 -6.19
C VAL A 395 10.23 -19.41 -4.76
N ILE A 396 9.74 -18.18 -4.60
CA ILE A 396 9.50 -17.57 -3.28
C ILE A 396 8.00 -17.27 -3.17
N ASP A 397 7.32 -17.91 -2.22
CA ASP A 397 5.89 -17.66 -1.97
C ASP A 397 5.70 -16.66 -0.81
N GLU A 398 4.70 -15.78 -0.93
CA GLU A 398 4.38 -14.72 0.02
C GLU A 398 5.58 -13.83 0.41
N GLN A 399 6.15 -13.17 -0.61
CA GLN A 399 7.37 -12.35 -0.52
C GLN A 399 7.42 -11.37 0.66
N HIS A 400 6.29 -10.78 1.03
CA HIS A 400 6.23 -9.70 2.02
C HIS A 400 6.72 -10.11 3.43
N ARG A 401 6.90 -11.41 3.69
CA ARG A 401 7.46 -11.93 4.95
C ARG A 401 8.96 -12.23 4.91
N PHE A 402 9.58 -12.17 3.74
CA PHE A 402 11.00 -12.47 3.56
C PHE A 402 11.80 -11.19 3.33
N GLY A 403 12.83 -11.00 4.17
CA GLY A 403 13.71 -9.84 4.07
C GLY A 403 14.59 -9.88 2.82
N VAL A 404 14.95 -8.71 2.32
CA VAL A 404 15.80 -8.55 1.14
C VAL A 404 17.14 -9.28 1.25
N ALA A 405 17.77 -9.26 2.43
CA ALA A 405 19.02 -9.97 2.72
C ALA A 405 18.93 -11.51 2.57
N GLN A 406 17.72 -12.09 2.72
CA GLN A 406 17.51 -13.52 2.56
C GLN A 406 17.56 -13.96 1.09
N ARG A 407 17.17 -13.07 0.17
CA ARG A 407 17.23 -13.32 -1.29
C ARG A 407 18.67 -13.31 -1.80
N ALA A 408 19.47 -12.36 -1.34
CA ALA A 408 20.88 -12.25 -1.69
C ALA A 408 21.69 -13.51 -1.31
N ARG A 409 21.31 -14.20 -0.23
CA ARG A 409 21.96 -15.46 0.18
C ARG A 409 21.73 -16.61 -0.78
N LEU A 410 20.56 -16.70 -1.43
CA LEU A 410 20.31 -17.70 -2.48
C LEU A 410 21.18 -17.46 -3.70
N TRP A 411 21.52 -16.21 -4.00
CA TRP A 411 22.42 -15.88 -5.11
C TRP A 411 23.83 -16.38 -4.84
N SER A 412 24.30 -16.33 -3.58
CA SER A 412 25.61 -16.85 -3.20
C SER A 412 25.70 -18.38 -3.13
N LYS A 413 24.58 -19.10 -3.24
CA LYS A 413 24.57 -20.58 -3.23
C LYS A 413 25.05 -21.21 -4.52
N ASN A 414 25.25 -20.42 -5.57
CA ASN A 414 25.73 -20.91 -6.86
C ASN A 414 26.68 -19.90 -7.51
N ILE A 415 27.54 -20.37 -8.43
CA ILE A 415 28.51 -19.52 -9.14
C ILE A 415 27.78 -18.50 -10.01
N GLN A 416 26.67 -18.92 -10.61
CA GLN A 416 25.79 -18.09 -11.42
C GLN A 416 24.41 -18.00 -10.74
N PRO A 417 23.79 -16.81 -10.69
CA PRO A 417 22.55 -16.64 -9.95
C PRO A 417 21.41 -17.45 -10.60
N PRO A 418 20.60 -18.19 -9.82
CA PRO A 418 19.45 -18.91 -10.33
C PRO A 418 18.36 -17.94 -10.81
N HIS A 419 17.45 -18.42 -11.66
CA HIS A 419 16.23 -17.70 -11.99
C HIS A 419 15.31 -17.61 -10.77
N VAL A 420 14.65 -16.47 -10.60
CA VAL A 420 13.78 -16.21 -9.43
C VAL A 420 12.36 -15.91 -9.89
N LEU A 421 11.42 -16.70 -9.39
CA LEU A 421 9.99 -16.47 -9.49
C LEU A 421 9.44 -16.16 -8.09
N VAL A 422 8.84 -15.00 -7.94
CA VAL A 422 8.21 -14.57 -6.70
C VAL A 422 6.70 -14.61 -6.85
N MET A 423 5.98 -15.15 -5.88
CA MET A 423 4.53 -15.24 -5.91
C MET A 423 3.90 -14.41 -4.78
N THR A 424 2.76 -13.80 -5.08
CA THR A 424 1.92 -13.16 -4.08
C THR A 424 0.46 -13.60 -4.26
N ALA A 425 -0.21 -13.91 -3.15
CA ALA A 425 -1.65 -14.16 -3.18
C ALA A 425 -2.48 -12.88 -3.12
N THR A 426 -1.89 -11.76 -2.71
CA THR A 426 -2.54 -10.45 -2.76
C THR A 426 -2.32 -9.82 -4.13
N PRO A 427 -3.39 -9.57 -4.90
CA PRO A 427 -3.29 -8.75 -6.09
C PRO A 427 -2.79 -7.36 -5.67
N ILE A 428 -1.71 -6.90 -6.30
CA ILE A 428 -1.15 -5.58 -6.05
C ILE A 428 -1.55 -4.73 -7.24
N PRO A 429 -2.07 -3.50 -7.06
CA PRO A 429 -2.40 -2.64 -8.18
C PRO A 429 -1.17 -2.52 -9.08
N ARG A 430 -1.35 -2.66 -10.39
CA ARG A 430 -0.23 -2.70 -11.34
C ARG A 430 0.70 -1.50 -11.18
N THR A 431 0.14 -0.32 -10.94
CA THR A 431 0.85 0.94 -10.68
C THR A 431 1.74 0.86 -9.44
N LEU A 432 1.25 0.25 -8.36
CA LEU A 432 2.01 0.03 -7.15
C LEU A 432 3.10 -1.03 -7.37
N ALA A 433 2.79 -2.12 -8.07
CA ALA A 433 3.76 -3.17 -8.39
C ALA A 433 4.93 -2.64 -9.24
N MET A 434 4.62 -1.82 -10.23
CA MET A 434 5.58 -1.15 -11.12
C MET A 434 6.55 -0.21 -10.39
N THR A 435 6.17 0.30 -9.21
CA THR A 435 6.97 1.27 -8.45
C THR A 435 7.67 0.62 -7.25
N LEU A 436 6.97 -0.25 -6.50
CA LEU A 436 7.53 -0.95 -5.33
C LEU A 436 8.44 -2.12 -5.68
N TYR A 437 8.11 -2.84 -6.75
CA TYR A 437 8.83 -4.03 -7.19
C TYR A 437 9.39 -3.84 -8.60
N GLY A 438 9.74 -2.61 -8.96
CA GLY A 438 10.05 -2.26 -10.33
C GLY A 438 11.32 -2.90 -10.91
N ASP A 439 12.10 -3.64 -10.09
CA ASP A 439 13.17 -4.54 -10.54
C ASP A 439 12.66 -5.93 -10.98
N LEU A 440 11.38 -6.24 -10.74
CA LEU A 440 10.70 -7.46 -11.13
C LEU A 440 9.88 -7.26 -12.40
N ASP A 441 10.03 -8.18 -13.35
CA ASP A 441 9.05 -8.34 -14.43
C ASP A 441 7.73 -8.85 -13.83
N VAL A 442 6.58 -8.31 -14.23
CA VAL A 442 5.28 -8.70 -13.63
C VAL A 442 4.48 -9.57 -14.59
N SER A 443 4.06 -10.74 -14.12
CA SER A 443 3.07 -11.61 -14.78
C SER A 443 1.80 -11.66 -13.96
N VAL A 444 0.65 -11.59 -14.64
CA VAL A 444 -0.67 -11.62 -13.99
C VAL A 444 -1.46 -12.83 -14.48
N ILE A 445 -2.02 -13.61 -13.57
CA ILE A 445 -3.06 -14.61 -13.82
C ILE A 445 -4.40 -14.01 -13.44
N ASP A 446 -5.12 -13.53 -14.46
CA ASP A 446 -6.42 -12.86 -14.42
C ASP A 446 -7.62 -13.79 -14.66
N GLU A 447 -7.36 -15.08 -14.89
CA GLU A 447 -8.40 -16.10 -15.08
C GLU A 447 -8.43 -17.10 -13.91
N LEU A 448 -9.64 -17.45 -13.46
CA LEU A 448 -9.84 -18.54 -12.50
C LEU A 448 -9.90 -19.90 -13.20
N PRO A 449 -9.42 -20.99 -12.57
CA PRO A 449 -9.54 -22.33 -13.13
C PRO A 449 -11.00 -22.73 -13.39
N PRO A 450 -11.26 -23.53 -14.44
CA PRO A 450 -12.60 -24.01 -14.76
C PRO A 450 -13.21 -24.83 -13.60
N GLY A 451 -14.50 -24.63 -13.34
CA GLY A 451 -15.25 -25.31 -12.27
C GLY A 451 -15.36 -24.54 -10.95
N ARG A 452 -14.63 -23.43 -10.79
CA ARG A 452 -14.73 -22.58 -9.60
C ARG A 452 -15.93 -21.64 -9.69
N LYS A 453 -16.78 -21.65 -8.66
CA LYS A 453 -17.92 -20.72 -8.54
C LYS A 453 -17.52 -19.45 -7.79
N PRO A 454 -18.01 -18.27 -8.19
CA PRO A 454 -17.83 -17.03 -7.42
C PRO A 454 -18.37 -17.16 -6.01
N ILE A 455 -17.69 -16.54 -5.05
CA ILE A 455 -18.13 -16.55 -3.65
C ILE A 455 -19.28 -15.55 -3.50
N ALA A 456 -20.40 -16.01 -2.94
CA ALA A 456 -21.53 -15.15 -2.63
C ALA A 456 -21.20 -14.37 -1.35
N THR A 457 -20.84 -13.09 -1.52
CA THR A 457 -20.49 -12.21 -0.39
C THR A 457 -21.74 -11.43 0.03
N VAL A 458 -22.08 -11.47 1.31
CA VAL A 458 -23.22 -10.73 1.88
C VAL A 458 -22.79 -9.93 3.10
N HIS A 459 -23.35 -8.73 3.24
CA HIS A 459 -23.21 -7.90 4.43
C HIS A 459 -24.45 -8.05 5.31
N GLN A 460 -24.24 -8.31 6.60
CA GLN A 460 -25.32 -8.52 7.57
C GLN A 460 -25.03 -7.79 8.87
N PHE A 461 -26.08 -7.22 9.47
CA PHE A 461 -25.97 -6.62 10.80
C PHE A 461 -26.07 -7.67 11.89
N ASP A 462 -25.34 -7.44 12.98
CA ASP A 462 -25.30 -8.27 14.19
C ASP A 462 -26.68 -8.64 14.77
N ASN A 463 -27.69 -7.78 14.65
CA ASN A 463 -29.04 -8.08 15.12
C ASN A 463 -29.79 -9.18 14.32
N ARG A 464 -29.23 -9.64 13.20
CA ARG A 464 -29.79 -10.75 12.41
C ARG A 464 -29.02 -12.07 12.59
N ARG A 465 -28.28 -12.22 13.70
CA ARG A 465 -27.50 -13.43 14.04
C ARG A 465 -28.29 -14.74 14.02
N GLU A 466 -29.54 -14.74 14.44
CA GLU A 466 -30.35 -15.97 14.44
C GLU A 466 -30.53 -16.53 13.01
N SER A 467 -30.79 -15.65 12.04
CA SER A 467 -30.91 -16.03 10.63
C SER A 467 -29.57 -16.49 10.04
N LEU A 468 -28.47 -15.92 10.50
CA LEU A 468 -27.12 -16.32 10.12
C LEU A 468 -26.86 -17.77 10.58
N TYR A 469 -27.05 -18.06 11.86
CA TYR A 469 -26.79 -19.38 12.43
C TYR A 469 -27.71 -20.46 11.86
N ARG A 470 -28.97 -20.13 11.54
CA ARG A 470 -29.86 -21.06 10.82
C ARG A 470 -29.30 -21.44 9.44
N SER A 471 -28.71 -20.49 8.74
CA SER A 471 -28.06 -20.74 7.43
C SER A 471 -26.79 -21.57 7.59
N VAL A 472 -26.01 -21.33 8.66
CA VAL A 472 -24.82 -22.12 9.01
C VAL A 472 -25.19 -23.58 9.31
N ARG A 473 -26.23 -23.83 10.12
CA ARG A 473 -26.69 -25.20 10.44
C ARG A 473 -26.98 -26.00 9.17
N LYS A 474 -27.71 -25.41 8.21
CA LYS A 474 -27.99 -26.05 6.92
C LYS A 474 -26.71 -26.42 6.16
N GLN A 475 -25.68 -25.58 6.18
CA GLN A 475 -24.41 -25.87 5.53
C GLN A 475 -23.66 -27.03 6.22
N ILE A 476 -23.71 -27.09 7.56
CA ILE A 476 -23.10 -28.17 8.33
C ILE A 476 -23.85 -29.50 8.11
N GLU A 477 -25.18 -29.47 8.06
CA GLU A 477 -26.01 -30.64 7.72
C GLU A 477 -25.71 -31.20 6.32
N GLU A 478 -25.33 -30.33 5.38
CA GLU A 478 -24.83 -30.70 4.05
C GLU A 478 -23.38 -31.24 4.07
N GLY A 479 -22.79 -31.43 5.26
CA GLY A 479 -21.45 -32.00 5.47
C GLY A 479 -20.31 -30.99 5.33
N ARG A 480 -20.61 -29.69 5.30
CA ARG A 480 -19.62 -28.63 5.03
C ARG A 480 -19.05 -28.04 6.32
N GLN A 481 -17.89 -27.39 6.18
CA GLN A 481 -17.19 -26.75 7.29
C GLN A 481 -17.24 -25.22 7.23
N VAL A 482 -17.09 -24.59 8.40
CA VAL A 482 -17.35 -23.15 8.60
C VAL A 482 -16.17 -22.48 9.30
N TYR A 483 -15.72 -21.35 8.77
CA TYR A 483 -14.78 -20.45 9.42
C TYR A 483 -15.52 -19.30 10.09
N ILE A 484 -15.14 -18.95 11.33
CA ILE A 484 -15.60 -17.76 12.05
C ILE A 484 -14.38 -16.98 12.52
N VAL A 485 -14.20 -15.77 12.00
CA VAL A 485 -13.00 -14.96 12.19
C VAL A 485 -13.31 -13.70 12.98
N TYR A 486 -12.55 -13.48 14.06
CA TYR A 486 -12.60 -12.29 14.89
C TYR A 486 -11.37 -11.39 14.66
N PRO A 487 -11.53 -10.06 14.70
CA PRO A 487 -10.41 -9.13 14.52
C PRO A 487 -9.48 -9.13 15.73
N LEU A 488 -8.19 -8.89 15.48
CA LEU A 488 -7.18 -8.55 16.48
C LEU A 488 -6.86 -7.05 16.39
N ILE A 489 -6.92 -6.33 17.50
CA ILE A 489 -6.53 -4.94 17.64
C ILE A 489 -5.13 -4.88 18.27
N LYS A 490 -4.15 -4.37 17.51
CA LYS A 490 -2.76 -4.24 17.97
C LYS A 490 -2.60 -3.42 19.27
N GLU A 491 -3.53 -2.51 19.56
CA GLU A 491 -3.50 -1.63 20.74
C GLU A 491 -4.10 -2.25 22.02
N SER A 492 -4.81 -3.39 21.94
CA SER A 492 -5.54 -3.95 23.10
C SER A 492 -5.67 -5.48 23.06
N GLU A 493 -4.54 -6.17 22.97
CA GLU A 493 -4.47 -7.63 22.85
C GLU A 493 -5.21 -8.44 23.95
N LYS A 494 -5.39 -7.87 25.15
CA LYS A 494 -6.14 -8.53 26.24
C LYS A 494 -7.65 -8.57 25.96
N ILE A 495 -8.19 -7.54 25.31
CA ILE A 495 -9.61 -7.44 24.98
C ILE A 495 -9.94 -8.38 23.81
N ASP A 496 -9.04 -8.53 22.86
CA ASP A 496 -9.29 -9.36 21.68
C ASP A 496 -9.29 -10.87 21.96
N LEU A 497 -8.40 -11.33 22.84
CA LEU A 497 -8.43 -12.72 23.30
C LEU A 497 -9.73 -13.02 24.04
N LYS A 498 -10.19 -12.06 24.86
CA LYS A 498 -11.47 -12.17 25.55
C LYS A 498 -12.63 -12.24 24.56
N ASN A 499 -12.65 -11.40 23.53
CA ASN A 499 -13.69 -11.45 22.48
C ASN A 499 -13.71 -12.78 21.72
N LEU A 500 -12.53 -13.34 21.39
CA LEU A 500 -12.43 -14.65 20.75
C LEU A 500 -12.90 -15.77 21.68
N GLU A 501 -12.51 -15.74 22.95
CA GLU A 501 -12.90 -16.75 23.94
C GLU A 501 -14.41 -16.71 24.20
N GLU A 502 -14.99 -15.52 24.37
CA GLU A 502 -16.43 -15.32 24.49
C GLU A 502 -17.16 -15.79 23.22
N GLY A 503 -16.65 -15.44 22.04
CA GLY A 503 -17.17 -15.92 20.77
C GLY A 503 -17.12 -17.44 20.64
N TYR A 504 -16.02 -18.06 21.04
CA TYR A 504 -15.86 -19.52 21.04
C TYR A 504 -16.87 -20.20 21.98
N GLN A 505 -17.05 -19.69 23.20
CA GLN A 505 -18.06 -20.24 24.12
C GLN A 505 -19.48 -20.09 23.57
N HIS A 506 -19.81 -18.93 23.02
CA HIS A 506 -21.10 -18.72 22.37
C HIS A 506 -21.34 -19.71 21.23
N ILE A 507 -20.33 -20.02 20.42
CA ILE A 507 -20.48 -20.97 19.32
C ILE A 507 -20.64 -22.41 19.84
N LEU A 508 -19.99 -22.79 20.94
CA LEU A 508 -20.23 -24.07 21.60
C LEU A 508 -21.67 -24.19 22.13
N GLU A 509 -22.21 -23.11 22.70
CA GLU A 509 -23.59 -23.08 23.20
C GLU A 509 -24.63 -23.13 22.06
N GLU A 510 -24.38 -22.44 20.95
CA GLU A 510 -25.29 -22.38 19.81
C GLU A 510 -25.27 -23.66 18.95
N PHE A 511 -24.12 -24.35 18.87
CA PHE A 511 -23.93 -25.56 18.06
C PHE A 511 -23.44 -26.75 18.92
N PRO A 512 -24.22 -27.22 19.91
CA PRO A 512 -23.80 -28.26 20.83
C PRO A 512 -23.56 -29.63 20.15
N GLU A 513 -24.19 -29.85 18.99
CA GLU A 513 -24.00 -31.04 18.16
C GLU A 513 -22.71 -31.04 17.32
N CYS A 514 -22.02 -29.90 17.22
CA CYS A 514 -20.84 -29.74 16.38
C CYS A 514 -19.55 -29.77 17.19
N THR A 515 -18.49 -30.33 16.61
CA THR A 515 -17.14 -30.15 17.16
C THR A 515 -16.57 -28.82 16.69
N VAL A 516 -16.28 -27.93 17.65
CA VAL A 516 -15.72 -26.60 17.40
C VAL A 516 -14.25 -26.59 17.80
N CYS A 517 -13.38 -26.13 16.92
CA CYS A 517 -11.96 -25.93 17.20
C CYS A 517 -11.61 -24.43 17.26
N LYS A 518 -10.52 -24.08 17.94
CA LYS A 518 -10.08 -22.69 18.06
C LYS A 518 -8.62 -22.48 17.68
N VAL A 519 -8.33 -21.36 17.01
CA VAL A 519 -6.97 -20.99 16.59
C VAL A 519 -6.69 -19.51 16.83
N HIS A 520 -5.65 -19.20 17.62
CA HIS A 520 -5.16 -17.83 17.78
C HIS A 520 -3.64 -17.76 17.90
N GLY A 521 -3.08 -16.56 17.72
CA GLY A 521 -1.63 -16.35 17.60
C GLY A 521 -0.80 -16.61 18.86
N LYS A 522 -1.45 -16.72 20.03
CA LYS A 522 -0.79 -17.00 21.31
C LYS A 522 -0.79 -18.49 21.68
N MET A 523 -1.45 -19.34 20.91
CA MET A 523 -1.41 -20.79 21.13
C MET A 523 0.01 -21.30 20.90
N LYS A 524 0.40 -22.32 21.68
CA LYS A 524 1.66 -23.01 21.41
C LYS A 524 1.59 -23.67 20.04
N ALA A 525 2.71 -23.76 19.34
CA ALA A 525 2.76 -24.32 17.97
C ALA A 525 2.11 -25.71 17.89
N ALA A 526 2.44 -26.61 18.83
CA ALA A 526 1.86 -27.95 18.88
C ALA A 526 0.33 -27.96 19.06
N GLU A 527 -0.21 -27.12 19.94
CA GLU A 527 -1.66 -27.00 20.18
C GLU A 527 -2.38 -26.43 18.94
N LYS A 528 -1.76 -25.44 18.29
CA LYS A 528 -2.29 -24.86 17.05
C LYS A 528 -2.34 -25.89 15.93
N ASP A 529 -1.27 -26.67 15.79
CA ASP A 529 -1.19 -27.71 14.76
C ASP A 529 -2.23 -28.81 15.02
N GLU A 530 -2.42 -29.23 16.27
CA GLU A 530 -3.45 -30.21 16.65
C GLU A 530 -4.86 -29.72 16.29
N GLN A 531 -5.23 -28.49 16.69
CA GLN A 531 -6.53 -27.90 16.38
C GLN A 531 -6.74 -27.73 14.87
N MET A 532 -5.67 -27.37 14.15
CA MET A 532 -5.72 -27.25 12.70
C MET A 532 -5.96 -28.61 12.03
N GLN A 533 -5.31 -29.67 12.51
CA GLN A 533 -5.49 -31.04 12.00
C GLN A 533 -6.90 -31.57 12.26
N LEU A 534 -7.52 -31.23 13.40
CA LEU A 534 -8.92 -31.57 13.65
C LEU A 534 -9.86 -31.00 12.59
N PHE A 535 -9.61 -29.77 12.16
CA PHE A 535 -10.40 -29.13 11.12
C PHE A 535 -10.07 -29.65 9.72
N ILE A 536 -8.78 -29.80 9.36
CA ILE A 536 -8.38 -30.35 8.05
C ILE A 536 -8.94 -31.77 7.84
N SER A 537 -8.93 -32.61 8.88
CA SER A 537 -9.45 -33.98 8.82
C SER A 537 -10.98 -34.08 8.82
N GLY A 538 -11.70 -32.96 8.92
CA GLY A 538 -13.17 -32.93 8.96
C GLY A 538 -13.78 -33.33 10.30
N LYS A 539 -12.96 -33.62 11.33
CA LYS A 539 -13.45 -33.96 12.67
C LYS A 539 -14.14 -32.78 13.34
N ALA A 540 -13.63 -31.56 13.13
CA ALA A 540 -14.25 -30.32 13.57
C ALA A 540 -15.03 -29.65 12.42
N GLN A 541 -16.30 -29.32 12.64
CA GLN A 541 -17.16 -28.68 11.63
C GLN A 541 -16.97 -27.15 11.61
N ILE A 542 -16.63 -26.55 12.76
CA ILE A 542 -16.47 -25.10 12.91
C ILE A 542 -15.07 -24.77 13.43
N MET A 543 -14.43 -23.78 12.81
CA MET A 543 -13.19 -23.18 13.30
C MET A 543 -13.40 -21.72 13.69
N VAL A 544 -13.20 -21.42 14.97
CA VAL A 544 -13.19 -20.06 15.51
C VAL A 544 -11.76 -19.56 15.59
N ALA A 545 -11.44 -18.44 14.96
CA ALA A 545 -10.08 -17.96 14.93
C ALA A 545 -9.92 -16.45 14.83
N THR A 546 -8.69 -16.00 15.02
CA THR A 546 -8.29 -14.63 14.70
C THR A 546 -7.67 -14.54 13.30
N THR A 547 -7.19 -13.35 12.93
CA THR A 547 -6.50 -13.07 11.65
C THR A 547 -5.30 -13.98 11.33
N VAL A 548 -4.89 -14.83 12.26
CA VAL A 548 -3.83 -15.82 12.10
C VAL A 548 -4.15 -16.89 11.05
N ILE A 549 -5.42 -17.07 10.65
CA ILE A 549 -5.83 -17.90 9.50
C ILE A 549 -5.36 -17.31 8.15
N GLU A 550 -4.91 -16.05 8.11
CA GLU A 550 -4.28 -15.47 6.91
C GLU A 550 -3.11 -16.32 6.38
N VAL A 551 -2.56 -17.28 7.15
CA VAL A 551 -1.49 -18.17 6.70
C VAL A 551 -1.99 -19.55 6.26
N GLY A 552 -2.10 -19.71 4.93
CA GLY A 552 -1.81 -20.96 4.23
C GLY A 552 -2.89 -22.04 4.12
N VAL A 553 -3.60 -22.39 5.20
CA VAL A 553 -4.32 -23.68 5.24
C VAL A 553 -5.43 -23.80 4.18
N ASN A 554 -5.39 -24.91 3.43
CA ASN A 554 -6.36 -25.28 2.41
C ASN A 554 -7.36 -26.31 2.97
N VAL A 555 -8.63 -25.95 3.08
CA VAL A 555 -9.69 -26.90 3.44
C VAL A 555 -10.76 -26.86 2.34
N PRO A 556 -10.73 -27.77 1.34
CA PRO A 556 -11.67 -27.76 0.22
C PRO A 556 -13.14 -27.86 0.63
N ASN A 557 -13.43 -28.53 1.75
CA ASN A 557 -14.78 -28.72 2.30
C ASN A 557 -15.30 -27.50 3.09
N ALA A 558 -14.46 -26.49 3.33
CA ALA A 558 -14.88 -25.25 3.98
C ALA A 558 -15.56 -24.33 2.97
N SER A 559 -16.86 -24.12 3.15
CA SER A 559 -17.71 -23.38 2.20
C SER A 559 -18.25 -22.06 2.75
N VAL A 560 -18.23 -21.87 4.08
CA VAL A 560 -18.75 -20.67 4.73
C VAL A 560 -17.64 -19.94 5.48
N MET A 561 -17.49 -18.65 5.21
CA MET A 561 -16.61 -17.73 5.92
C MET A 561 -17.45 -16.66 6.60
N ILE A 562 -17.38 -16.57 7.93
CA ILE A 562 -18.02 -15.52 8.73
C ILE A 562 -16.92 -14.63 9.29
N ILE A 563 -17.02 -13.32 9.03
CA ILE A 563 -16.09 -12.33 9.55
C ILE A 563 -16.86 -11.43 10.51
N GLU A 564 -16.62 -11.62 11.80
CA GLU A 564 -17.21 -10.81 12.86
C GLU A 564 -16.53 -9.44 12.92
N ASN A 565 -17.29 -8.40 13.23
CA ASN A 565 -16.83 -7.00 13.27
C ASN A 565 -16.01 -6.62 12.02
N ALA A 566 -16.54 -6.92 10.83
CA ALA A 566 -15.86 -6.73 9.55
C ALA A 566 -15.44 -5.25 9.30
N GLU A 567 -16.05 -4.28 9.99
CA GLU A 567 -15.64 -2.88 9.97
C GLU A 567 -14.22 -2.64 10.50
N ARG A 568 -13.64 -3.59 11.23
CA ARG A 568 -12.28 -3.48 11.79
C ARG A 568 -11.18 -3.98 10.85
N PHE A 569 -11.53 -4.60 9.74
CA PHE A 569 -10.58 -5.16 8.79
C PHE A 569 -10.36 -4.25 7.59
N GLY A 570 -9.11 -4.18 7.11
CA GLY A 570 -8.81 -3.56 5.82
C GLY A 570 -9.38 -4.36 4.64
N LEU A 571 -9.57 -3.71 3.49
CA LEU A 571 -10.21 -4.32 2.31
C LEU A 571 -9.39 -5.52 1.79
N SER A 572 -8.06 -5.39 1.76
CA SER A 572 -7.13 -6.47 1.39
C SER A 572 -7.18 -7.67 2.36
N GLN A 573 -7.37 -7.45 3.66
CA GLN A 573 -7.52 -8.53 4.65
C GLN A 573 -8.83 -9.28 4.46
N LEU A 574 -9.94 -8.56 4.24
CA LEU A 574 -11.25 -9.15 3.96
C LEU A 574 -11.19 -10.03 2.69
N HIS A 575 -10.49 -9.59 1.65
CA HIS A 575 -10.29 -10.39 0.43
C HIS A 575 -9.49 -11.67 0.67
N GLN A 576 -8.40 -11.59 1.45
CA GLN A 576 -7.62 -12.78 1.81
C GLN A 576 -8.44 -13.80 2.61
N LEU A 577 -9.23 -13.32 3.58
CA LEU A 577 -10.13 -14.16 4.37
C LEU A 577 -11.21 -14.79 3.49
N ARG A 578 -11.85 -14.01 2.61
CA ARG A 578 -12.81 -14.53 1.63
C ARG A 578 -12.19 -15.64 0.77
N GLY A 579 -10.96 -15.47 0.31
CA GLY A 579 -10.24 -16.48 -0.49
C GLY A 579 -9.89 -17.79 0.23
N ARG A 580 -10.17 -17.91 1.53
CA ARG A 580 -10.00 -19.17 2.29
C ARG A 580 -11.11 -20.18 2.02
N VAL A 581 -12.27 -19.74 1.52
CA VAL A 581 -13.38 -20.59 1.08
C VAL A 581 -13.50 -20.60 -0.45
N GLY A 582 -14.37 -21.44 -1.01
CA GLY A 582 -14.57 -21.52 -2.46
C GLY A 582 -13.45 -22.26 -3.19
N ARG A 583 -12.89 -23.29 -2.54
CA ARG A 583 -11.85 -24.17 -3.12
C ARG A 583 -12.39 -25.50 -3.65
N GLY A 584 -13.59 -25.90 -3.23
CA GLY A 584 -14.35 -27.02 -3.82
C GLY A 584 -15.27 -26.59 -4.98
N ALA A 585 -16.04 -27.54 -5.51
CA ALA A 585 -17.05 -27.30 -6.56
C ALA A 585 -18.37 -26.71 -6.02
N ASP A 586 -18.53 -26.71 -4.70
CA ASP A 586 -19.70 -26.20 -4.00
C ASP A 586 -19.79 -24.68 -3.98
N GLN A 587 -21.02 -24.16 -3.92
CA GLN A 587 -21.25 -22.74 -3.72
C GLN A 587 -20.74 -22.34 -2.34
N SER A 588 -19.86 -21.33 -2.30
CA SER A 588 -19.32 -20.81 -1.05
C SER A 588 -19.87 -19.42 -0.72
N TYR A 589 -19.91 -19.11 0.57
CA TYR A 589 -20.50 -17.89 1.11
C TYR A 589 -19.49 -17.16 2.00
N CYS A 590 -19.42 -15.85 1.86
CA CYS A 590 -18.65 -14.97 2.74
C CYS A 590 -19.60 -13.96 3.38
N ILE A 591 -19.66 -13.95 4.71
CA ILE A 591 -20.63 -13.17 5.47
C ILE A 591 -19.88 -12.17 6.32
N LEU A 592 -20.06 -10.89 5.99
CA LEU A 592 -19.46 -9.77 6.68
C LEU A 592 -20.44 -9.28 7.76
N VAL A 593 -20.12 -9.54 9.02
CA VAL A 593 -20.97 -9.16 10.16
C VAL A 593 -20.47 -7.84 10.74
N THR A 594 -21.34 -6.84 10.85
CA THR A 594 -21.01 -5.55 11.45
C THR A 594 -22.08 -5.05 12.40
N ASN A 595 -21.74 -4.06 13.22
CA ASN A 595 -22.72 -3.27 13.93
C ASN A 595 -23.49 -2.31 12.97
N TYR A 596 -24.53 -1.65 13.49
CA TYR A 596 -25.33 -0.66 12.75
C TYR A 596 -24.62 0.68 12.51
N LYS A 597 -23.65 1.04 13.35
CA LYS A 597 -23.03 2.39 13.37
C LYS A 597 -21.75 2.38 12.54
N LEU A 598 -21.92 2.51 11.22
CA LEU A 598 -20.82 2.56 10.25
C LEU A 598 -20.54 3.99 9.77
N THR A 599 -19.27 4.34 9.64
CA THR A 599 -18.83 5.54 8.90
C THR A 599 -19.08 5.36 7.40
N GLU A 600 -19.16 6.46 6.64
CA GLU A 600 -19.34 6.38 5.18
C GLU A 600 -18.22 5.60 4.49
N ASP A 601 -16.98 5.80 4.92
CA ASP A 601 -15.81 5.14 4.36
C ASP A 601 -15.87 3.61 4.56
N THR A 602 -16.17 3.17 5.78
CA THR A 602 -16.38 1.75 6.10
C THR A 602 -17.53 1.16 5.30
N ARG A 603 -18.64 1.90 5.11
CA ARG A 603 -19.77 1.42 4.31
C ARG A 603 -19.35 1.20 2.85
N LYS A 604 -18.67 2.16 2.24
CA LYS A 604 -18.14 2.04 0.86
C LYS A 604 -17.20 0.84 0.73
N ARG A 605 -16.31 0.65 1.70
CA ARG A 605 -15.37 -0.48 1.73
C ARG A 605 -16.09 -1.84 1.74
N LEU A 606 -17.10 -2.00 2.59
CA LEU A 606 -17.90 -3.23 2.67
C LEU A 606 -18.72 -3.45 1.40
N GLU A 607 -19.31 -2.39 0.82
CA GLU A 607 -20.05 -2.45 -0.43
C GLU A 607 -19.18 -2.97 -1.58
N ILE A 608 -17.92 -2.51 -1.65
CA ILE A 608 -16.96 -2.98 -2.66
C ILE A 608 -16.67 -4.48 -2.48
N MET A 609 -16.47 -4.96 -1.24
CA MET A 609 -16.29 -6.41 -0.98
C MET A 609 -17.50 -7.25 -1.42
N VAL A 610 -18.71 -6.71 -1.26
CA VAL A 610 -19.95 -7.39 -1.66
C VAL A 610 -20.12 -7.38 -3.18
N ARG A 611 -19.78 -6.27 -3.84
CA ARG A 611 -20.01 -6.05 -5.28
C ARG A 611 -19.11 -6.92 -6.15
N THR A 612 -17.83 -7.03 -5.83
CA THR A 612 -16.84 -7.65 -6.72
C THR A 612 -16.11 -8.82 -6.08
N ASN A 613 -15.88 -9.87 -6.86
CA ASN A 613 -15.00 -10.98 -6.50
C ASN A 613 -13.57 -10.76 -7.02
N ASP A 614 -13.34 -9.76 -7.87
CA ASP A 614 -12.04 -9.50 -8.47
C ASP A 614 -11.10 -8.86 -7.46
N GLY A 615 -10.06 -9.59 -7.08
CA GLY A 615 -9.06 -9.11 -6.14
C GLY A 615 -8.23 -7.92 -6.66
N PHE A 616 -8.11 -7.71 -7.98
CA PHE A 616 -7.43 -6.53 -8.54
C PHE A 616 -8.27 -5.27 -8.37
N GLU A 617 -9.58 -5.35 -8.63
CA GLU A 617 -10.50 -4.24 -8.40
C GLU A 617 -10.55 -3.84 -6.92
N ILE A 618 -10.55 -4.84 -6.03
CA ILE A 618 -10.46 -4.65 -4.58
C ILE A 618 -9.15 -3.96 -4.21
N ALA A 619 -8.00 -4.41 -4.72
CA ALA A 619 -6.72 -3.81 -4.39
C ALA A 619 -6.62 -2.35 -4.86
N GLU A 620 -7.18 -2.04 -6.04
CA GLU A 620 -7.24 -0.66 -6.55
C GLU A 620 -8.16 0.22 -5.69
N ALA A 621 -9.30 -0.30 -5.27
CA ALA A 621 -10.19 0.36 -4.34
C ALA A 621 -9.56 0.59 -2.94
N ASP A 622 -8.84 -0.39 -2.39
CA ASP A 622 -8.14 -0.27 -1.10
C ASP A 622 -7.13 0.88 -1.16
N LEU A 623 -6.37 0.96 -2.26
CA LEU A 623 -5.39 2.02 -2.49
C LEU A 623 -6.06 3.41 -2.60
N LYS A 624 -7.21 3.51 -3.26
CA LYS A 624 -7.98 4.77 -3.37
C LYS A 624 -8.59 5.22 -2.04
N LEU A 625 -9.08 4.27 -1.23
CA LEU A 625 -9.77 4.55 0.03
C LEU A 625 -8.80 4.94 1.16
N ARG A 626 -7.66 4.26 1.29
CA ARG A 626 -6.67 4.57 2.35
C ARG A 626 -6.05 5.95 2.24
N GLY A 627 -5.98 6.51 1.03
CA GLY A 627 -5.30 7.78 0.78
C GLY A 627 -3.81 7.76 1.18
N PRO A 628 -3.09 8.88 1.00
CA PRO A 628 -1.64 8.92 1.14
C PRO A 628 -1.13 8.75 2.59
N GLY A 629 -1.88 9.17 3.61
CA GLY A 629 -1.40 9.27 5.00
C GLY A 629 -1.31 7.95 5.78
N ASP A 630 -2.13 6.94 5.44
CA ASP A 630 -2.15 5.65 6.16
C ASP A 630 -1.18 4.61 5.58
N LEU A 631 -0.55 4.90 4.43
CA LEU A 631 0.57 4.12 3.91
C LEU A 631 1.87 4.40 4.69
N GLU A 632 1.98 5.58 5.32
CA GLU A 632 3.11 5.98 6.15
C GLU A 632 2.88 5.68 7.64
N GLY A 633 1.61 5.59 8.06
CA GLY A 633 1.13 5.41 9.43
C GLY A 633 1.27 3.99 9.99
N THR A 634 2.42 3.35 9.81
CA THR A 634 2.95 2.28 10.66
C THR A 634 4.35 2.00 10.13
N GLN A 635 5.36 1.89 11.00
CA GLN A 635 6.78 1.66 10.67
C GLN A 635 7.06 0.28 10.01
N GLN A 636 6.27 -0.11 9.01
CA GLN A 636 6.42 -1.31 8.18
C GLN A 636 5.81 -1.06 6.79
N SER A 637 6.21 0.00 6.08
CA SER A 637 5.77 0.22 4.71
C SER A 637 6.95 0.15 3.75
N GLY A 638 6.96 -0.90 2.93
CA GLY A 638 7.94 -1.15 1.87
C GLY A 638 7.86 -0.17 0.69
N VAL A 639 7.42 1.07 0.91
CA VAL A 639 7.54 2.16 -0.06
C VAL A 639 8.91 2.81 0.18
N ALA A 640 9.88 2.47 -0.67
CA ALA A 640 11.26 2.93 -0.48
C ALA A 640 11.53 4.35 -1.04
N PHE A 641 10.48 5.11 -1.30
CA PHE A 641 10.55 6.44 -1.90
C PHE A 641 9.52 7.36 -1.25
N ASP A 642 9.99 8.53 -0.85
CA ASP A 642 9.20 9.62 -0.27
C ASP A 642 8.65 10.48 -1.44
N LEU A 643 7.36 10.33 -1.75
CA LEU A 643 6.69 11.15 -2.77
C LEU A 643 6.13 12.42 -2.10
N LYS A 644 6.61 13.57 -2.53
CA LYS A 644 6.24 14.87 -1.96
C LYS A 644 4.95 15.42 -2.55
N ILE A 645 4.62 15.09 -3.79
CA ILE A 645 3.44 15.63 -4.49
C ILE A 645 2.62 14.60 -5.24
N ALA A 646 3.25 13.59 -5.83
CA ALA A 646 2.55 12.55 -6.57
C ALA A 646 1.91 11.52 -5.63
N ASP A 647 0.75 11.02 -6.05
CA ASP A 647 0.00 10.01 -5.33
C ASP A 647 -0.20 8.82 -6.26
N ILE A 648 0.41 7.66 -5.93
CA ILE A 648 0.35 6.44 -6.76
C ILE A 648 -1.10 5.96 -6.98
N ALA A 649 -1.99 6.22 -6.02
CA ALA A 649 -3.40 5.85 -6.09
C ALA A 649 -4.16 6.70 -7.10
N ARG A 650 -3.89 8.01 -7.12
CA ARG A 650 -4.62 8.99 -7.94
C ARG A 650 -3.97 9.20 -9.31
N ASP A 651 -2.65 9.16 -9.36
CA ASP A 651 -1.83 9.51 -10.51
C ASP A 651 -1.37 8.27 -11.31
N GLY A 652 -2.07 7.14 -11.16
CA GLY A 652 -1.70 5.87 -11.80
C GLY A 652 -1.58 5.92 -13.33
N GLN A 653 -2.43 6.71 -14.00
CA GLN A 653 -2.34 6.93 -15.45
C GLN A 653 -1.09 7.74 -15.83
N LEU A 654 -0.79 8.79 -15.06
CA LEU A 654 0.42 9.60 -15.26
C LEU A 654 1.68 8.75 -15.05
N LEU A 655 1.69 7.89 -14.03
CA LEU A 655 2.78 6.95 -13.76
C LEU A 655 3.04 6.01 -14.95
N GLN A 656 2.00 5.43 -15.55
CA GLN A 656 2.15 4.56 -16.72
C GLN A 656 2.71 5.31 -17.92
N TYR A 657 2.20 6.51 -18.18
CA TYR A 657 2.66 7.38 -19.26
C TYR A 657 4.15 7.73 -19.08
N VAL A 658 4.50 8.19 -17.88
CA VAL A 658 5.87 8.57 -17.50
C VAL A 658 6.85 7.40 -17.57
N ARG A 659 6.42 6.19 -17.19
CA ARG A 659 7.26 5.00 -17.30
C ARG A 659 7.63 4.68 -18.75
N ALA A 660 6.68 4.77 -19.69
CA ALA A 660 6.96 4.50 -21.10
C ALA A 660 8.05 5.45 -21.64
N ILE A 661 7.99 6.72 -21.23
CA ILE A 661 9.01 7.73 -21.59
C ILE A 661 10.37 7.39 -20.96
N ALA A 662 10.37 7.00 -19.68
CA ALA A 662 11.60 6.59 -19.00
C ALA A 662 12.21 5.30 -19.59
N GLU A 663 11.38 4.37 -20.04
CA GLU A 663 11.79 3.13 -20.69
C GLU A 663 12.50 3.42 -22.02
N ASP A 664 11.90 4.25 -22.87
CA ASP A 664 12.50 4.70 -24.13
C ASP A 664 13.90 5.32 -23.93
N ILE A 665 14.05 6.16 -22.89
CA ILE A 665 15.33 6.79 -22.56
C ILE A 665 16.38 5.75 -22.14
N VAL A 666 16.01 4.79 -21.28
CA VAL A 666 16.95 3.75 -20.84
C VAL A 666 17.30 2.80 -21.98
N GLU A 667 16.40 2.56 -22.94
CA GLU A 667 16.68 1.70 -24.08
C GLU A 667 17.65 2.32 -25.08
N HIS A 668 17.50 3.61 -25.36
CA HIS A 668 18.35 4.33 -26.31
C HIS A 668 19.65 4.87 -25.69
N ASP A 669 19.66 5.16 -24.38
CA ASP A 669 20.86 5.60 -23.65
C ASP A 669 21.14 4.77 -22.39
N PRO A 670 21.36 3.46 -22.53
CA PRO A 670 21.55 2.57 -21.40
C PRO A 670 22.91 2.75 -20.71
N GLY A 671 23.85 3.45 -21.34
CA GLY A 671 25.16 3.78 -20.78
C GLY A 671 25.20 5.11 -20.03
N ALA A 672 24.13 5.90 -20.08
CA ALA A 672 24.08 7.27 -19.59
C ALA A 672 25.18 8.17 -20.19
N GLN A 673 25.40 8.05 -21.50
CA GLN A 673 26.47 8.72 -22.25
C GLN A 673 25.95 9.74 -23.27
N SER A 674 24.64 9.73 -23.58
CA SER A 674 24.08 10.70 -24.52
C SER A 674 24.13 12.12 -23.95
N LEU A 675 24.66 13.06 -24.74
CA LEU A 675 24.70 14.49 -24.41
C LEU A 675 23.29 15.05 -24.21
N GLU A 676 22.30 14.56 -24.96
CA GLU A 676 20.91 15.04 -24.87
C GLU A 676 20.25 14.67 -23.53
N ASN A 677 20.66 13.56 -22.92
CA ASN A 677 20.12 13.04 -21.66
C ASN A 677 21.00 13.37 -20.44
N GLU A 678 22.11 14.09 -20.63
CA GLU A 678 23.08 14.36 -19.56
C GLU A 678 22.42 15.04 -18.34
N ILE A 679 21.48 15.95 -18.58
CA ILE A 679 20.73 16.65 -17.54
C ILE A 679 19.92 15.68 -16.66
N LEU A 680 19.30 14.68 -17.29
CA LEU A 680 18.49 13.66 -16.61
C LEU A 680 19.38 12.79 -15.72
N TRP A 681 20.51 12.34 -16.24
CA TRP A 681 21.45 11.51 -15.49
C TRP A 681 22.15 12.26 -14.35
N ARG A 682 22.45 13.53 -14.56
CA ARG A 682 23.01 14.42 -13.53
C ARG A 682 22.01 14.62 -12.39
N GLN A 683 20.75 14.91 -12.72
CA GLN A 683 19.69 15.06 -11.74
C GLN A 683 19.43 13.76 -10.98
N LEU A 684 19.34 12.63 -11.69
CA LEU A 684 19.16 11.32 -11.06
C LEU A 684 20.31 10.98 -10.09
N LYS A 685 21.56 11.31 -10.43
CA LYS A 685 22.71 11.16 -9.53
C LYS A 685 22.60 12.05 -8.28
N SER A 686 22.06 13.25 -8.42
CA SER A 686 21.82 14.17 -7.29
C SER A 686 20.81 13.57 -6.30
N LEU A 687 19.65 13.14 -6.80
CA LEU A 687 18.56 12.54 -6.00
C LEU A 687 18.99 11.27 -5.24
N ARG A 688 19.97 10.52 -5.77
CA ARG A 688 20.52 9.33 -5.12
C ARG A 688 21.38 9.63 -3.88
N LYS A 689 22.06 10.78 -3.83
CA LYS A 689 22.91 11.13 -2.69
C LYS A 689 22.11 11.45 -1.44
N THR A 690 20.86 11.89 -1.61
CA THR A 690 20.04 12.44 -0.54
C THR A 690 19.07 11.44 0.08
N ASN A 691 18.57 10.41 -0.65
CA ASN A 691 17.34 9.76 -0.17
C ASN A 691 17.17 8.23 -0.13
N VAL A 692 18.08 7.36 -0.59
CA VAL A 692 17.70 5.92 -0.55
C VAL A 692 18.87 4.94 -0.41
N ASN A 693 18.75 4.07 0.61
CA ASN A 693 19.54 2.85 0.76
C ASN A 693 18.94 1.72 -0.11
N TRP A 694 19.17 1.79 -1.42
CA TRP A 694 18.61 0.86 -2.41
C TRP A 694 19.07 -0.59 -2.25
N ALA A 695 20.17 -0.83 -1.52
CA ALA A 695 20.61 -2.18 -1.15
C ALA A 695 19.61 -2.91 -0.24
N ALA A 696 18.69 -2.17 0.39
CA ALA A 696 17.61 -2.73 1.20
C ALA A 696 16.40 -3.19 0.38
N ILE A 697 16.37 -2.96 -0.95
CA ILE A 697 15.32 -3.43 -1.88
C ILE A 697 15.82 -4.54 -2.81
N SER A 698 17.15 -4.76 -2.91
CA SER A 698 17.78 -5.77 -3.77
C SER A 698 18.10 -7.08 -3.08
#